data_AF-A0AAW5EGQ0-F1
#
_entry.id   AF-A0AAW5EGQ0-F1
#
_cell.length_a   1.000
_cell.length_b   1.000
_cell.length_c   1.000
_cell.angle_alpha   90.00
_cell.angle_beta   90.00
_cell.angle_gamma   90.00
#
_symmetry.space_group_name_H-M   'P 1'
#
loop_
_entity.id
_entity.type
_entity.pdbx_description
1 polymer ?
#
loop_
_entity_poly.entity_id
_entity_poly.type
_entity_poly.pdbx_seq_one_letter_code
_entity_poly.pdbx_strand_id
1 'polypeptide(L)'
;MTQKYSYSPKKYSLGLDIGTSSIGWAVLDLDKERIHDLGVRIFERPEDPQNGDSLAKPRRDARSARRRLKRRRQRLNNLKQFFIDQNILTRDRIEEVLSDKSEFNKLDVYALRSKALTEELSPEELLKVMYQIAKRRGFKSNRKVEEESEKEGGRVSKALKTNEKFLAENGYKTVGEALSRDENFASHKRNKRDDYTNSFSRGDFLHELEKIIEVQKRYALKNVSDTAINEMLYGLDNDKNVVNTSAIMYQRPFMTKELIEKMVGNCTFEENEKRAPRASYSFEIFRLASDLSHLVFIPRDASKRQAKRENLEIRLSSEQINKVIEAAKNQKSLTYKKVRSIAGISEDYVPKYTHGKKKDGDEFGEGNAFGGLKAYHDIKTALKNLPEDWAKIDNESTINQIAYILTTQKSDEGIKAELNALPISDDAKNAIIKIKATNFGSFCHLSIKALQKITPHILNGMTYDKACEAAGYDFKKQSASLEQITNPVVKRAISQTLKVVRAIEHKYGKPYFIKVETARDLAKNFKERNAIKKENEENQGYNEDIKSIIADGYEASPKTKGGKQLLSHLKELSVPLNKNADFNGQQIIKVKLYREQNGICPYSRKPIDFDTMLQDDNAYQIDHIVPFSRSNNDGITNKVLVLTEENQKKSNKTPFEYFGADENRWKEFVARVESIYKTRDIKTDDKATNAINYKYNGYAMKKKQNLLLQDYKNDSWNVRALNDTRYITRFIQNYLRQNVDFAEGEEKQRVIAPSGTTTAYLRKRWGLAKDRSEDVLHHAKDAAVVAAIDQKIIMQANLHAKRHEIKELLAAAKTMEEKTDKLTGEIIDEDEFNKAQRRKNAMLVLSSKHFPQPWDSFGKEVMKRTLNVDIKTLQNELRGLDNYDEEFRLSVKPIFVSRMPRRKATGSAHKETIRSPKVKDGDQRTVRMPLKKVKRKDVENSTLKESDKWLYKKLLERLDAYDDNPEKAFAEPIYKNDKKTDKNGNKLSPVSTIKVYSTQPSGFYINDNKAFVNNGSMVRLDVYQKPDKKGKIEHFFVPVYAHQVGKNKPAPTKILPTPKGFTDVDETFTKVCSLYPNDYVRFYLKNEIREGYYIKYNIANGAMQLLPNYAPGKNQDTFVQAYGKNAQAIERYDLSILGDNYRWL
;
A
#
# COMPACT_ATOMS: atom_id res chain seq x y z
N MET A 1 15.47 3.53 -42.75
CA MET A 1 16.90 3.19 -42.59
C MET A 1 17.51 4.25 -41.70
N THR A 2 17.94 3.91 -40.49
CA THR A 2 18.61 4.87 -39.58
C THR A 2 20.11 4.76 -39.81
N GLN A 3 20.74 5.84 -40.26
CA GLN A 3 22.20 6.02 -40.15
C GLN A 3 22.57 5.74 -38.68
N LYS A 4 23.39 4.71 -38.47
CA LYS A 4 23.98 4.42 -37.16
C LYS A 4 25.00 5.52 -36.90
N TYR A 5 24.73 6.40 -35.94
CA TYR A 5 25.80 7.17 -35.29
C TYR A 5 26.83 6.15 -34.77
N SER A 6 28.08 6.28 -35.21
CA SER A 6 29.11 5.24 -35.03
C SER A 6 29.64 5.15 -33.59
N TYR A 7 29.38 6.19 -32.79
CA TYR A 7 29.90 6.33 -31.44
C TYR A 7 28.89 5.86 -30.38
N SER A 8 29.30 4.88 -29.57
CA SER A 8 28.62 4.45 -28.34
C SER A 8 29.43 4.90 -27.13
N PRO A 9 28.81 5.47 -26.07
CA PRO A 9 29.55 5.98 -24.93
C PRO A 9 30.21 4.83 -24.17
N LYS A 10 31.54 4.86 -24.06
CA LYS A 10 32.31 3.82 -23.34
C LYS A 10 32.15 3.95 -21.83
N LYS A 11 32.13 5.19 -21.33
CA LYS A 11 31.95 5.50 -19.91
C LYS A 11 30.69 6.34 -19.70
N TYR A 12 29.58 5.70 -19.31
CA TYR A 12 28.32 6.39 -19.08
C TYR A 12 27.72 6.18 -17.68
N SER A 13 27.02 7.21 -17.21
CA SER A 13 26.22 7.19 -15.98
C SER A 13 24.73 7.06 -16.32
N LEU A 14 24.09 6.01 -15.81
CA LEU A 14 22.66 5.78 -15.96
C LEU A 14 21.90 6.31 -14.73
N GLY A 15 21.10 7.36 -14.91
CA GLY A 15 20.16 7.85 -13.90
C GLY A 15 18.78 7.22 -14.04
N LEU A 16 18.15 6.89 -12.90
CA LEU A 16 16.82 6.30 -12.83
C LEU A 16 15.96 7.02 -11.79
N ASP A 17 14.86 7.65 -12.22
CA ASP A 17 13.79 8.17 -11.34
C ASP A 17 12.65 7.16 -11.28
N ILE A 18 12.58 6.39 -10.18
CA ILE A 18 11.66 5.26 -10.02
C ILE A 18 10.42 5.68 -9.23
N GLY A 19 9.31 5.85 -9.95
CA GLY A 19 7.98 6.09 -9.42
C GLY A 19 7.15 4.82 -9.18
N THR A 20 5.91 5.02 -8.71
CA THR A 20 4.93 3.93 -8.55
C THR A 20 4.31 3.46 -9.86
N SER A 21 4.40 4.28 -10.92
CA SER A 21 3.78 4.05 -12.24
C SER A 21 4.64 4.58 -13.41
N SER A 22 5.86 5.01 -13.14
CA SER A 22 6.76 5.64 -14.10
C SER A 22 8.22 5.33 -13.75
N ILE A 23 9.07 5.25 -14.76
CA ILE A 23 10.52 5.24 -14.66
C ILE A 23 11.04 6.29 -15.64
N GLY A 24 11.60 7.37 -15.11
CA GLY A 24 12.47 8.24 -15.89
C GLY A 24 13.85 7.61 -16.00
N TRP A 25 14.49 7.72 -17.15
CA TRP A 25 15.86 7.26 -17.35
C TRP A 25 16.67 8.26 -18.17
N ALA A 26 17.98 8.35 -17.89
CA ALA A 26 18.90 9.20 -18.63
C ALA A 26 20.29 8.56 -18.66
N VAL A 27 20.94 8.62 -19.83
CA VAL A 27 22.30 8.17 -20.10
C VAL A 27 23.16 9.41 -20.29
N LEU A 28 24.08 9.66 -19.36
CA LEU A 28 25.07 10.73 -19.50
C LEU A 28 26.38 10.14 -19.97
N ASP A 29 26.90 10.66 -21.07
CA ASP A 29 28.24 10.34 -21.55
C ASP A 29 29.24 11.15 -20.72
N LEU A 30 30.07 10.45 -19.95
CA LEU A 30 31.03 11.08 -19.04
C LEU A 30 32.30 11.52 -19.77
N ASP A 31 32.60 10.96 -20.95
CA ASP A 31 33.78 11.32 -21.73
C ASP A 31 33.51 12.58 -22.58
N LYS A 32 32.27 12.73 -23.07
CA LYS A 32 31.82 13.88 -23.87
C LYS A 32 31.09 14.95 -23.07
N GLU A 33 30.89 14.73 -21.77
CA GLU A 33 30.16 15.64 -20.87
C GLU A 33 28.83 16.14 -21.48
N ARG A 34 27.97 15.19 -21.89
CA ARG A 34 26.68 15.50 -22.52
C ARG A 34 25.61 14.47 -22.17
N ILE A 35 24.34 14.84 -22.32
CA ILE A 35 23.23 13.88 -22.29
C ILE A 35 23.29 13.05 -23.57
N HIS A 36 23.55 11.76 -23.48
CA HIS A 36 23.53 10.88 -24.65
C HIS A 36 22.08 10.56 -25.04
N ASP A 37 21.30 10.03 -24.10
CA ASP A 37 19.90 9.65 -24.33
C ASP A 37 19.07 9.80 -23.05
N LEU A 38 17.75 9.95 -23.19
CA LEU A 38 16.84 10.06 -22.05
C LEU A 38 15.41 9.69 -22.46
N GLY A 39 14.63 9.22 -21.50
CA GLY A 39 13.23 8.89 -21.77
C GLY A 39 12.41 8.52 -20.55
N VAL A 40 11.16 8.14 -20.83
CA VAL A 40 10.18 7.81 -19.79
C VAL A 40 9.45 6.52 -20.15
N ARG A 41 9.39 5.61 -19.19
CA ARG A 41 8.59 4.37 -19.25
C ARG A 41 7.44 4.44 -18.26
N ILE A 42 6.21 4.41 -18.75
CA ILE A 42 4.98 4.42 -17.94
C ILE A 42 4.38 3.01 -17.85
N PHE A 43 3.90 2.64 -16.67
CA PHE A 43 3.18 1.39 -16.43
C PHE A 43 2.05 1.60 -15.41
N GLU A 44 0.99 0.81 -15.50
CA GLU A 44 -0.11 0.89 -14.56
C GLU A 44 0.23 0.24 -13.22
N ARG A 45 -0.32 0.76 -12.13
CA ARG A 45 -0.21 0.13 -10.80
C ARG A 45 -1.02 -1.18 -10.76
N PRO A 46 -0.54 -2.26 -10.13
CA PRO A 46 -1.25 -3.52 -9.97
C PRO A 46 -2.32 -3.49 -8.87
N GLU A 47 -3.04 -2.38 -8.75
CA GLU A 47 -4.06 -2.14 -7.73
C GLU A 47 -5.27 -1.42 -8.34
N ASP A 48 -6.40 -1.49 -7.64
CA ASP A 48 -7.58 -0.69 -7.94
C ASP A 48 -7.32 0.78 -7.58
N PRO A 49 -7.47 1.74 -8.52
CA PRO A 49 -7.23 3.16 -8.27
C PRO A 49 -8.13 3.79 -7.20
N GLN A 50 -9.32 3.23 -6.94
CA GLN A 50 -10.30 3.82 -6.03
C GLN A 50 -10.06 3.43 -4.57
N ASN A 51 -9.66 2.18 -4.31
CA ASN A 51 -9.55 1.66 -2.95
C ASN A 51 -8.18 1.02 -2.62
N GLY A 52 -7.28 0.90 -3.60
CA GLY A 52 -5.94 0.34 -3.41
C GLY A 52 -5.89 -1.17 -3.25
N ASP A 53 -7.00 -1.88 -3.42
CA ASP A 53 -7.02 -3.33 -3.37
C ASP A 53 -6.18 -3.92 -4.51
N SER A 54 -5.50 -5.03 -4.25
CA SER A 54 -4.78 -5.76 -5.30
C SER A 54 -5.73 -6.18 -6.42
N LEU A 55 -5.30 -6.04 -7.69
CA LEU A 55 -6.04 -6.58 -8.85
C LEU A 55 -6.22 -8.11 -8.80
N ALA A 56 -5.50 -8.81 -7.91
CA ALA A 56 -5.68 -10.23 -7.65
C ALA A 56 -6.84 -10.55 -6.69
N LYS A 57 -7.33 -9.58 -5.91
CA LYS A 57 -8.41 -9.76 -4.92
C LYS A 57 -9.72 -10.22 -5.57
N PRO A 58 -10.27 -9.56 -6.62
CA PRO A 58 -11.48 -10.05 -7.28
C PRO A 58 -11.35 -11.49 -7.79
N ARG A 59 -10.18 -11.86 -8.35
CA ARG A 59 -9.90 -13.23 -8.79
C ARG A 59 -9.93 -14.23 -7.64
N ARG A 60 -9.32 -13.88 -6.49
CA ARG A 60 -9.28 -14.70 -5.29
C ARG A 60 -10.68 -14.90 -4.72
N ASP A 61 -11.47 -13.84 -4.64
CA ASP A 61 -12.82 -13.86 -4.08
C ASP A 61 -13.77 -14.67 -4.97
N ALA A 62 -13.72 -14.47 -6.29
CA ALA A 62 -14.48 -15.28 -7.25
C ALA A 62 -14.08 -16.77 -7.20
N ARG A 63 -12.78 -17.08 -7.07
CA ARG A 63 -12.30 -18.46 -6.90
C ARG A 63 -12.82 -19.08 -5.60
N SER A 64 -12.82 -18.32 -4.51
CA SER A 64 -13.37 -18.75 -3.22
C SER A 64 -14.87 -19.05 -3.34
N ALA A 65 -15.64 -18.14 -3.94
CA ALA A 65 -17.06 -18.32 -4.18
C ALA A 65 -17.36 -19.55 -5.05
N ARG A 66 -16.63 -19.76 -6.15
CA ARG A 66 -16.76 -20.96 -7.00
C ARG A 66 -16.51 -22.24 -6.22
N ARG A 67 -15.43 -22.30 -5.43
CA ARG A 67 -15.12 -23.47 -4.58
C ARG A 67 -16.23 -23.72 -3.57
N ARG A 68 -16.73 -22.67 -2.90
CA ARG A 68 -17.83 -22.77 -1.92
C ARG A 68 -19.11 -23.30 -2.57
N LEU A 69 -19.48 -22.80 -3.74
CA LEU A 69 -20.68 -23.24 -4.47
C LEU A 69 -20.52 -24.68 -5.00
N LYS A 70 -19.37 -25.03 -5.58
CA LYS A 70 -19.06 -26.39 -6.03
C LYS A 70 -19.17 -27.39 -4.88
N ARG A 71 -18.51 -27.11 -3.75
CA ARG A 71 -18.52 -27.99 -2.56
C ARG A 71 -19.90 -28.10 -1.93
N ARG A 72 -20.69 -27.02 -1.93
CA ARG A 72 -22.11 -27.09 -1.53
C ARG A 72 -22.88 -28.04 -2.43
N ARG A 73 -22.73 -27.95 -3.75
CA ARG A 73 -23.39 -28.85 -4.70
C ARG A 73 -22.96 -30.30 -4.52
N GLN A 74 -21.66 -30.56 -4.39
CA GLN A 74 -21.12 -31.91 -4.15
C GLN A 74 -21.74 -32.53 -2.89
N ARG A 75 -21.82 -31.77 -1.79
CA ARG A 75 -22.46 -32.24 -0.56
C ARG A 75 -23.96 -32.53 -0.73
N LEU A 76 -24.67 -31.66 -1.42
CA LEU A 76 -26.10 -31.87 -1.69
C LEU A 76 -26.32 -33.09 -2.59
N ASN A 77 -25.46 -33.32 -3.58
CA ASN A 77 -25.52 -34.52 -4.42
C ASN A 77 -25.17 -35.78 -3.64
N ASN A 78 -24.20 -35.71 -2.71
CA ASN A 78 -23.87 -36.82 -1.82
C ASN A 78 -25.07 -37.24 -0.97
N LEU A 79 -25.80 -36.27 -0.41
CA LEU A 79 -27.02 -36.56 0.33
C LEU A 79 -28.09 -37.23 -0.56
N LYS A 80 -28.27 -36.75 -1.81
CA LYS A 80 -29.20 -37.40 -2.74
C LYS A 80 -28.78 -38.84 -3.04
N GLN A 81 -27.49 -39.06 -3.28
CA GLN A 81 -26.94 -40.38 -3.58
C GLN A 81 -27.13 -41.33 -2.40
N PHE A 82 -26.93 -40.85 -1.16
CA PHE A 82 -27.22 -41.63 0.04
C PHE A 82 -28.67 -42.14 0.08
N PHE A 83 -29.68 -41.30 -0.22
CA PHE A 83 -31.07 -41.76 -0.27
C PHE A 83 -31.33 -42.83 -1.33
N ILE A 84 -30.58 -42.80 -2.44
CA ILE A 84 -30.67 -43.79 -3.52
C ILE A 84 -29.98 -45.09 -3.08
N ASP A 85 -28.74 -45.00 -2.62
CA ASP A 85 -27.90 -46.15 -2.25
C ASP A 85 -28.51 -46.95 -1.08
N GLN A 86 -29.21 -46.26 -0.17
CA GLN A 86 -29.92 -46.88 0.95
C GLN A 86 -31.35 -47.31 0.60
N ASN A 87 -31.74 -47.24 -0.68
CA ASN A 87 -33.09 -47.59 -1.18
C ASN A 87 -34.24 -46.85 -0.46
N ILE A 88 -34.01 -45.62 -0.01
CA ILE A 88 -35.03 -44.79 0.67
C ILE A 88 -35.91 -44.08 -0.35
N LEU A 89 -35.30 -43.54 -1.42
CA LEU A 89 -35.99 -42.88 -2.52
C LEU A 89 -35.32 -43.19 -3.85
N THR A 90 -36.10 -43.29 -4.93
CA THR A 90 -35.57 -43.39 -6.29
C THR A 90 -35.03 -42.04 -6.77
N ARG A 91 -34.15 -42.09 -7.77
CA ARG A 91 -33.59 -40.88 -8.39
C ARG A 91 -34.67 -39.94 -8.92
N ASP A 92 -35.66 -40.48 -9.63
CA ASP A 92 -36.74 -39.69 -10.23
C ASP A 92 -37.58 -39.01 -9.16
N ARG A 93 -37.87 -39.72 -8.06
CA ARG A 93 -38.61 -39.15 -6.93
C ARG A 93 -37.85 -38.02 -6.25
N ILE A 94 -36.53 -38.15 -6.07
CA ILE A 94 -35.68 -37.07 -5.55
C ILE A 94 -35.72 -35.83 -6.45
N GLU A 95 -35.68 -36.02 -7.78
CA GLU A 95 -35.75 -34.92 -8.74
C GLU A 95 -37.12 -34.23 -8.69
N GLU A 96 -38.21 -34.99 -8.56
CA GLU A 96 -39.57 -34.47 -8.39
C GLU A 96 -39.73 -33.67 -7.08
N VAL A 97 -39.27 -34.19 -5.94
CA VAL A 97 -39.36 -33.54 -4.60
C VAL A 97 -38.56 -32.23 -4.53
N LEU A 98 -37.44 -32.16 -5.26
CA LEU A 98 -36.54 -31.01 -5.28
C LEU A 98 -36.78 -30.07 -6.47
N SER A 99 -37.68 -30.42 -7.38
CA SER A 99 -38.14 -29.57 -8.47
C SER A 99 -38.72 -28.27 -7.93
N ASP A 100 -38.59 -27.16 -8.69
CA ASP A 100 -39.18 -25.88 -8.33
C ASP A 100 -40.71 -25.89 -8.39
N LYS A 101 -41.30 -26.83 -9.13
CA LYS A 101 -42.76 -27.03 -9.25
C LYS A 101 -43.34 -28.02 -8.24
N SER A 102 -42.51 -28.59 -7.36
CA SER A 102 -42.93 -29.60 -6.39
C SER A 102 -43.91 -29.06 -5.35
N GLU A 103 -44.97 -29.82 -5.04
CA GLU A 103 -45.90 -29.53 -3.94
C GLU A 103 -45.20 -29.52 -2.58
N PHE A 104 -44.11 -30.30 -2.42
CA PHE A 104 -43.25 -30.29 -1.24
C PHE A 104 -42.54 -28.94 -1.01
N ASN A 105 -42.55 -28.00 -1.96
CA ASN A 105 -42.06 -26.64 -1.74
C ASN A 105 -43.03 -25.75 -0.95
N LYS A 106 -44.30 -26.15 -0.81
CA LYS A 106 -45.32 -25.43 -0.02
C LYS A 106 -45.22 -25.74 1.47
N LEU A 107 -44.56 -26.84 1.84
CA LEU A 107 -44.39 -27.26 3.24
C LEU A 107 -43.46 -26.32 4.01
N ASP A 108 -43.80 -26.05 5.28
CA ASP A 108 -42.90 -25.35 6.20
C ASP A 108 -41.80 -26.30 6.68
N VAL A 109 -40.63 -26.20 6.06
CA VAL A 109 -39.46 -27.01 6.40
C VAL A 109 -38.98 -26.79 7.84
N TYR A 110 -39.24 -25.64 8.48
CA TYR A 110 -38.88 -25.44 9.89
C TYR A 110 -39.84 -26.17 10.83
N ALA A 111 -41.14 -26.17 10.51
CA ALA A 111 -42.12 -26.99 11.22
C ALA A 111 -41.80 -28.49 11.07
N LEU A 112 -41.46 -28.94 9.86
CA LEU A 112 -41.02 -30.32 9.63
C LEU A 112 -39.75 -30.68 10.41
N ARG A 113 -38.78 -29.76 10.52
CA ARG A 113 -37.59 -29.95 11.37
C ARG A 113 -37.95 -30.14 12.84
N SER A 114 -38.93 -29.40 13.35
CA SER A 114 -39.45 -29.58 14.71
C SER A 114 -40.21 -30.90 14.87
N LYS A 115 -41.07 -31.26 13.90
CA LYS A 115 -41.84 -32.52 13.87
C LYS A 115 -40.93 -33.74 13.88
N ALA A 116 -39.83 -33.70 13.11
CA ALA A 116 -38.86 -34.79 12.98
C ALA A 116 -38.19 -35.24 14.30
N LEU A 117 -38.30 -34.42 15.36
CA LEU A 117 -37.74 -34.69 16.69
C LEU A 117 -38.62 -35.61 17.55
N THR A 118 -39.87 -35.83 17.15
CA THR A 118 -40.85 -36.59 17.95
C THR A 118 -41.73 -37.51 17.11
N GLU A 119 -41.95 -37.19 15.84
CA GLU A 119 -42.91 -37.88 14.98
C GLU A 119 -42.25 -38.42 13.70
N GLU A 120 -42.92 -39.36 13.03
CA GLU A 120 -42.53 -39.87 11.72
C GLU A 120 -42.61 -38.78 10.64
N LEU A 121 -41.60 -38.73 9.78
CA LEU A 121 -41.64 -38.03 8.50
C LEU A 121 -41.68 -39.02 7.34
N SER A 122 -42.41 -38.67 6.29
CA SER A 122 -42.28 -39.38 5.01
C SER A 122 -40.84 -39.27 4.46
N PRO A 123 -40.37 -40.23 3.65
CA PRO A 123 -39.05 -40.17 3.02
C PRO A 123 -38.77 -38.85 2.29
N GLU A 124 -39.77 -38.29 1.62
CA GLU A 124 -39.70 -37.01 0.91
C GLU A 124 -39.57 -35.81 1.85
N GLU A 125 -40.33 -35.78 2.95
CA GLU A 125 -40.21 -34.75 3.99
C GLU A 125 -38.84 -34.81 4.66
N LEU A 126 -38.37 -36.02 4.99
CA LEU A 126 -37.05 -36.24 5.58
C LEU A 126 -35.94 -35.74 4.64
N LEU A 127 -36.03 -36.04 3.35
CA LEU A 127 -35.12 -35.50 2.34
C LEU A 127 -35.12 -33.96 2.37
N LYS A 128 -36.28 -33.30 2.43
CA LYS A 128 -36.38 -31.82 2.47
C LYS A 128 -35.71 -31.24 3.71
N VAL A 129 -35.94 -31.84 4.87
CA VAL A 129 -35.34 -31.45 6.15
C VAL A 129 -33.82 -31.57 6.08
N MET A 130 -33.28 -32.75 5.76
CA MET A 130 -31.84 -32.99 5.70
C MET A 130 -31.17 -32.15 4.60
N TYR A 131 -31.82 -31.98 3.44
CA TYR A 131 -31.29 -31.17 2.35
C TYR A 131 -31.19 -29.69 2.73
N GLN A 132 -32.15 -29.16 3.50
CA GLN A 132 -32.11 -27.79 4.00
C GLN A 132 -30.95 -27.56 4.98
N ILE A 133 -30.79 -28.46 5.96
CA ILE A 133 -29.69 -28.42 6.93
C ILE A 133 -28.34 -28.56 6.20
N ALA A 134 -28.19 -29.54 5.31
CA ALA A 134 -26.96 -29.73 4.52
C ALA A 134 -26.62 -28.49 3.66
N LYS A 135 -27.64 -27.81 3.11
CA LYS A 135 -27.44 -26.56 2.36
C LYS A 135 -26.98 -25.40 3.26
N ARG A 136 -27.38 -25.39 4.54
CA ARG A 136 -27.26 -24.27 5.50
C ARG A 136 -26.75 -24.69 6.89
N ARG A 137 -25.71 -25.53 6.93
CA ARG A 137 -25.09 -26.16 8.11
C ARG A 137 -24.33 -25.25 9.10
N GLY A 138 -24.72 -23.98 9.27
CA GLY A 138 -24.09 -23.05 10.22
C GLY A 138 -22.60 -22.73 9.99
N PHE A 139 -22.05 -21.94 10.91
CA PHE A 139 -20.63 -21.54 10.94
C PHE A 139 -19.80 -22.49 11.84
N LYS A 140 -18.62 -22.93 11.38
CA LYS A 140 -17.69 -23.73 12.18
C LYS A 140 -16.39 -22.95 12.30
N SER A 141 -15.97 -22.66 13.53
CA SER A 141 -14.64 -22.10 13.79
C SER A 141 -13.55 -23.16 13.60
N ASN A 142 -12.33 -22.73 13.27
CA ASN A 142 -11.19 -23.64 13.15
C ASN A 142 -10.48 -23.88 14.50
N ARG A 143 -10.67 -22.99 15.49
CA ARG A 143 -10.14 -23.14 16.86
C ARG A 143 -11.26 -22.87 17.85
N LYS A 144 -11.30 -23.59 18.98
CA LYS A 144 -12.26 -23.28 20.06
C LYS A 144 -11.97 -21.94 20.74
N VAL A 145 -10.71 -21.51 20.74
CA VAL A 145 -10.27 -20.22 21.30
C VAL A 145 -10.16 -19.19 20.17
N GLU A 146 -11.20 -18.37 19.99
CA GLU A 146 -11.23 -17.30 18.98
C GLU A 146 -10.64 -15.99 19.51
N GLU A 147 -9.99 -15.23 18.61
CA GLU A 147 -9.75 -13.80 18.81
C GLU A 147 -11.01 -13.02 18.41
N GLU A 148 -11.53 -12.19 19.32
CA GLU A 148 -12.63 -11.28 18.98
C GLU A 148 -12.10 -10.21 18.00
N SER A 149 -12.53 -10.28 16.74
CA SER A 149 -12.19 -9.26 15.73
C SER A 149 -13.28 -8.20 15.61
N GLU A 150 -12.92 -6.93 15.51
CA GLU A 150 -13.87 -5.79 15.50
C GLU A 150 -14.80 -5.68 14.27
N LYS A 151 -14.68 -6.54 13.24
CA LYS A 151 -15.44 -6.45 11.96
C LYS A 151 -16.62 -7.45 11.88
N GLU A 152 -17.09 -7.77 10.66
CA GLU A 152 -18.16 -8.75 10.39
C GLU A 152 -17.95 -10.11 11.08
N GLY A 153 -16.69 -10.55 11.24
CA GLY A 153 -16.36 -11.74 12.04
C GLY A 153 -16.82 -11.62 13.49
N GLY A 154 -16.59 -10.47 14.13
CA GLY A 154 -17.11 -10.17 15.47
C GLY A 154 -18.63 -10.12 15.54
N ARG A 155 -19.32 -9.64 14.49
CA ARG A 155 -20.79 -9.65 14.44
C ARG A 155 -21.35 -11.08 14.41
N VAL A 156 -20.75 -11.95 13.61
CA VAL A 156 -21.12 -13.38 13.55
C VAL A 156 -20.76 -14.07 14.86
N SER A 157 -19.54 -13.93 15.38
CA SER A 157 -19.14 -14.53 16.66
C SER A 157 -20.00 -14.05 17.83
N LYS A 158 -20.41 -12.77 17.84
CA LYS A 158 -21.36 -12.24 18.83
C LYS A 158 -22.73 -12.92 18.69
N ALA A 159 -23.28 -13.00 17.47
CA ALA A 159 -24.55 -13.66 17.23
C ALA A 159 -24.52 -15.15 17.61
N LEU A 160 -23.42 -15.85 17.36
CA LEU A 160 -23.23 -17.25 17.77
C LEU A 160 -23.32 -17.41 19.29
N LYS A 161 -22.57 -16.60 20.05
CA LYS A 161 -22.60 -16.62 21.52
C LYS A 161 -23.99 -16.26 22.07
N THR A 162 -24.64 -15.26 21.48
CA THR A 162 -26.00 -14.84 21.89
C THR A 162 -27.01 -15.95 21.63
N ASN A 163 -26.97 -16.59 20.47
CA ASN A 163 -27.92 -17.65 20.13
C ASN A 163 -27.69 -18.95 20.90
N GLU A 164 -26.43 -19.28 21.21
CA GLU A 164 -26.10 -20.42 22.08
C GLU A 164 -26.75 -20.25 23.46
N LYS A 165 -26.60 -19.07 24.08
CA LYS A 165 -27.28 -18.74 25.34
C LYS A 165 -28.79 -18.75 25.20
N PHE A 166 -29.32 -18.14 24.15
CA PHE A 166 -30.75 -18.07 23.88
C PHE A 166 -31.39 -19.46 23.81
N LEU A 167 -30.77 -20.42 23.11
CA LEU A 167 -31.28 -21.79 23.02
C LEU A 167 -31.33 -22.46 24.40
N ALA A 168 -30.27 -22.30 25.21
CA ALA A 168 -30.19 -22.87 26.55
C ALA A 168 -31.19 -22.23 27.53
N GLU A 169 -31.26 -20.89 27.57
CA GLU A 169 -32.11 -20.12 28.50
C GLU A 169 -33.61 -20.32 28.23
N ASN A 170 -34.01 -20.52 26.97
CA ASN A 170 -35.41 -20.71 26.57
C ASN A 170 -35.80 -22.20 26.42
N GLY A 171 -34.91 -23.13 26.78
CA GLY A 171 -35.21 -24.56 26.79
C GLY A 171 -35.44 -25.20 25.40
N TYR A 172 -34.97 -24.57 24.32
CA TYR A 172 -35.10 -25.12 22.97
C TYR A 172 -34.09 -26.26 22.76
N LYS A 173 -34.57 -27.43 22.29
CA LYS A 173 -33.72 -28.61 22.07
C LYS A 173 -32.88 -28.48 20.81
N THR A 174 -33.38 -27.78 19.78
CA THR A 174 -32.68 -27.65 18.49
C THR A 174 -32.91 -26.30 17.81
N VAL A 175 -32.04 -25.97 16.84
CA VAL A 175 -32.20 -24.77 16.00
C VAL A 175 -33.49 -24.81 15.19
N GLY A 176 -33.91 -25.98 14.72
CA GLY A 176 -35.14 -26.16 13.96
C GLY A 176 -36.38 -25.81 14.77
N GLU A 177 -36.43 -26.29 16.02
CA GLU A 177 -37.49 -25.99 16.97
C GLU A 177 -37.58 -24.49 17.29
N ALA A 178 -36.46 -23.87 17.67
CA ALA A 178 -36.40 -22.44 17.96
C ALA A 178 -36.82 -21.61 16.74
N LEU A 179 -36.27 -21.90 15.56
CA LEU A 179 -36.64 -21.22 14.32
C LEU A 179 -38.12 -21.43 13.99
N SER A 180 -38.73 -22.57 14.31
CA SER A 180 -40.15 -22.81 14.02
C SER A 180 -41.06 -22.03 14.96
N ARG A 181 -40.83 -22.11 16.26
CA ARG A 181 -41.79 -21.72 17.31
C ARG A 181 -41.60 -20.31 17.86
N ASP A 182 -40.37 -19.80 17.91
CA ASP A 182 -40.08 -18.56 18.61
C ASP A 182 -40.49 -17.29 17.83
N GLU A 183 -41.10 -16.34 18.54
CA GLU A 183 -41.54 -15.06 17.97
C GLU A 183 -40.40 -14.21 17.43
N ASN A 184 -39.19 -14.29 18.01
CA ASN A 184 -38.02 -13.54 17.55
C ASN A 184 -37.68 -13.86 16.09
N PHE A 185 -38.01 -15.08 15.64
CA PHE A 185 -37.76 -15.51 14.27
C PHE A 185 -39.02 -15.45 13.38
N ALA A 186 -40.19 -15.10 13.91
CA ALA A 186 -41.45 -15.09 13.14
C ALA A 186 -41.38 -14.18 11.91
N SER A 187 -40.77 -12.99 12.04
CA SER A 187 -40.66 -12.02 10.94
C SER A 187 -39.72 -12.46 9.81
N HIS A 188 -38.66 -13.22 10.15
CA HIS A 188 -37.78 -13.89 9.18
C HIS A 188 -36.93 -14.96 9.84
N LYS A 189 -36.81 -16.10 9.17
CA LYS A 189 -35.97 -17.23 9.61
C LYS A 189 -34.52 -17.14 9.12
N ARG A 190 -34.18 -16.14 8.29
CA ARG A 190 -32.87 -15.99 7.63
C ARG A 190 -32.29 -14.62 7.89
N ASN A 191 -30.96 -14.57 8.00
CA ASN A 191 -30.20 -13.31 8.02
C ASN A 191 -30.57 -12.42 6.84
N LYS A 192 -30.63 -11.11 7.10
CA LYS A 192 -30.74 -10.06 6.09
C LYS A 192 -29.35 -9.48 5.82
N ARG A 193 -29.25 -8.57 4.84
CA ARG A 193 -27.97 -8.06 4.34
C ARG A 193 -27.07 -7.47 5.44
N ASP A 194 -27.67 -6.79 6.41
CA ASP A 194 -26.97 -6.09 7.48
C ASP A 194 -27.38 -6.62 8.87
N ASP A 195 -28.02 -7.78 8.92
CA ASP A 195 -28.52 -8.39 10.15
C ASP A 195 -28.15 -9.87 10.19
N TYR A 196 -27.26 -10.19 11.12
CA TYR A 196 -26.66 -11.51 11.33
C TYR A 196 -27.22 -12.21 12.57
N THR A 197 -28.28 -11.68 13.19
CA THR A 197 -28.88 -12.19 14.43
C THR A 197 -29.24 -13.67 14.35
N ASN A 198 -29.75 -14.17 13.23
CA ASN A 198 -30.14 -15.58 13.07
C ASN A 198 -28.97 -16.48 12.60
N SER A 199 -27.77 -16.28 13.16
CA SER A 199 -26.58 -17.09 12.87
C SER A 199 -26.35 -18.12 13.98
N PHE A 200 -26.37 -19.40 13.62
CA PHE A 200 -26.15 -20.52 14.55
C PHE A 200 -24.84 -21.26 14.23
N SER A 201 -24.29 -21.91 15.25
CA SER A 201 -23.06 -22.68 15.15
C SER A 201 -23.31 -23.95 14.32
N ARG A 202 -22.26 -24.49 13.70
CA ARG A 202 -22.37 -25.79 13.03
C ARG A 202 -22.62 -26.91 14.05
N GLY A 203 -22.16 -26.75 15.29
CA GLY A 203 -22.44 -27.69 16.37
C GLY A 203 -23.94 -27.80 16.61
N ASP A 204 -24.65 -26.68 16.61
CA ASP A 204 -26.10 -26.64 16.87
C ASP A 204 -26.89 -27.40 15.78
N PHE A 205 -26.50 -27.23 14.51
CA PHE A 205 -27.10 -27.98 13.40
C PHE A 205 -26.68 -29.45 13.36
N LEU A 206 -25.50 -29.79 13.89
CA LEU A 206 -25.07 -31.18 14.02
C LEU A 206 -25.92 -31.88 15.09
N HIS A 207 -26.05 -31.26 16.27
CA HIS A 207 -26.89 -31.76 17.35
C HIS A 207 -28.34 -31.98 16.90
N GLU A 208 -28.91 -31.01 16.17
CA GLU A 208 -30.24 -31.16 15.58
C GLU A 208 -30.33 -32.37 14.63
N LEU A 209 -29.36 -32.51 13.73
CA LEU A 209 -29.39 -33.59 12.73
C LEU A 209 -29.21 -34.96 13.37
N GLU A 210 -28.37 -35.07 14.40
CA GLU A 210 -28.23 -36.31 15.19
C GLU A 210 -29.55 -36.69 15.87
N LYS A 211 -30.24 -35.71 16.49
CA LYS A 211 -31.55 -35.95 17.11
C LYS A 211 -32.62 -36.36 16.11
N ILE A 212 -32.63 -35.74 14.93
CA ILE A 212 -33.53 -36.14 13.84
C ILE A 212 -33.21 -37.58 13.41
N ILE A 213 -31.95 -37.92 13.17
CA ILE A 213 -31.55 -39.27 12.74
C ILE A 213 -31.92 -40.32 13.81
N GLU A 214 -31.69 -40.02 15.09
CA GLU A 214 -32.05 -40.87 16.23
C GLU A 214 -33.52 -41.29 16.20
N VAL A 215 -34.43 -40.33 15.97
CA VAL A 215 -35.87 -40.58 15.91
C VAL A 215 -36.28 -41.25 14.61
N GLN A 216 -35.79 -40.75 13.48
CA GLN A 216 -36.18 -41.24 12.14
C GLN A 216 -35.62 -42.64 11.83
N LYS A 217 -34.66 -43.15 12.61
CA LYS A 217 -34.26 -44.57 12.61
C LYS A 217 -35.37 -45.54 13.00
N ARG A 218 -36.44 -45.07 13.64
CA ARG A 218 -37.61 -45.91 13.92
C ARG A 218 -38.54 -46.03 12.70
N TYR A 219 -38.30 -45.21 11.67
CA TYR A 219 -39.18 -45.01 10.52
C TYR A 219 -38.41 -45.11 9.20
N ALA A 220 -38.31 -44.00 8.45
CA ALA A 220 -37.68 -43.93 7.13
C ALA A 220 -36.18 -44.33 7.09
N LEU A 221 -35.47 -44.33 8.23
CA LEU A 221 -34.07 -44.74 8.32
C LEU A 221 -33.86 -46.11 9.00
N LYS A 222 -34.91 -46.92 9.20
CA LYS A 222 -34.85 -48.18 9.98
C LYS A 222 -33.84 -49.21 9.48
N ASN A 223 -33.60 -49.27 8.17
CA ASN A 223 -32.70 -50.24 7.55
C ASN A 223 -31.32 -49.68 7.23
N VAL A 224 -31.00 -48.46 7.71
CA VAL A 224 -29.74 -47.78 7.41
C VAL A 224 -28.72 -48.08 8.51
N SER A 225 -27.54 -48.56 8.11
CA SER A 225 -26.46 -48.86 9.06
C SER A 225 -25.84 -47.59 9.66
N ASP A 226 -25.26 -47.72 10.86
CA ASP A 226 -24.51 -46.64 11.51
C ASP A 226 -23.30 -46.19 10.69
N THR A 227 -22.62 -47.12 10.01
CA THR A 227 -21.51 -46.80 9.11
C THR A 227 -21.97 -45.89 7.97
N ALA A 228 -23.08 -46.21 7.30
CA ALA A 228 -23.62 -45.38 6.23
C ALA A 228 -24.03 -43.97 6.73
N ILE A 229 -24.60 -43.88 7.93
CA ILE A 229 -24.95 -42.61 8.58
C ILE A 229 -23.69 -41.79 8.89
N ASN A 230 -22.65 -42.41 9.46
CA ASN A 230 -21.39 -41.75 9.80
C ASN A 230 -20.66 -41.24 8.55
N GLU A 231 -20.62 -42.02 7.49
CA GLU A 231 -20.05 -41.60 6.21
C GLU A 231 -20.82 -40.42 5.60
N MET A 232 -22.15 -40.44 5.64
CA MET A 232 -22.98 -39.32 5.15
C MET A 232 -22.81 -38.06 6.01
N LEU A 233 -22.78 -38.20 7.34
CA LEU A 233 -22.81 -37.09 8.28
C LEU A 233 -21.42 -36.47 8.48
N TYR A 234 -20.44 -37.30 8.79
CA TYR A 234 -19.08 -36.90 9.18
C TYR A 234 -18.06 -37.08 8.06
N GLY A 235 -18.31 -38.03 7.16
CA GLY A 235 -17.37 -38.40 6.11
C GLY A 235 -16.27 -39.33 6.60
N LEU A 236 -16.57 -40.07 7.66
CA LEU A 236 -15.66 -40.96 8.35
C LEU A 236 -16.14 -42.40 8.24
N ASP A 237 -15.21 -43.34 8.10
CA ASP A 237 -15.47 -44.77 8.28
C ASP A 237 -15.46 -45.14 9.77
N ASN A 238 -15.60 -46.44 10.07
CA ASN A 238 -15.59 -46.96 11.43
C ASN A 238 -14.24 -46.73 12.15
N ASP A 239 -13.15 -46.63 11.40
CA ASP A 239 -11.79 -46.36 11.90
C ASP A 239 -11.48 -44.87 12.04
N LYS A 240 -12.48 -44.00 11.81
CA LYS A 240 -12.37 -42.53 11.85
C LYS A 240 -11.47 -41.95 10.76
N ASN A 241 -11.21 -42.69 9.68
CA ASN A 241 -10.51 -42.18 8.51
C ASN A 241 -11.45 -41.37 7.63
N VAL A 242 -10.94 -40.30 7.01
CA VAL A 242 -11.74 -39.46 6.10
C VAL A 242 -11.91 -40.17 4.76
N VAL A 243 -13.05 -40.82 4.56
CA VAL A 243 -13.43 -41.49 3.30
C VAL A 243 -14.31 -40.62 2.40
N ASN A 244 -15.05 -39.65 2.96
CA ASN A 244 -15.97 -38.83 2.17
C ASN A 244 -15.89 -37.32 2.49
N THR A 245 -15.15 -36.58 1.66
CA THR A 245 -15.03 -35.12 1.81
C THR A 245 -16.27 -34.31 1.40
N SER A 246 -17.33 -34.97 0.96
CA SER A 246 -18.63 -34.38 0.59
C SER A 246 -19.70 -34.54 1.66
N ALA A 247 -19.39 -35.16 2.80
CA ALA A 247 -20.33 -35.35 3.91
C ALA A 247 -20.94 -34.05 4.47
N ILE A 248 -22.06 -34.20 5.20
CA ILE A 248 -22.90 -33.08 5.63
C ILE A 248 -22.12 -32.08 6.49
N MET A 249 -21.39 -32.56 7.51
CA MET A 249 -20.69 -31.72 8.49
C MET A 249 -19.19 -31.61 8.24
N TYR A 250 -18.63 -32.41 7.33
CA TYR A 250 -17.22 -32.34 6.95
C TYR A 250 -16.80 -30.96 6.40
N GLN A 251 -15.66 -30.44 6.88
CA GLN A 251 -15.03 -29.22 6.37
C GLN A 251 -13.55 -29.48 6.15
N ARG A 252 -13.07 -29.19 4.93
CA ARG A 252 -11.63 -29.19 4.64
C ARG A 252 -10.91 -28.19 5.53
N PRO A 253 -9.70 -28.51 6.03
CA PRO A 253 -8.87 -27.59 6.81
C PRO A 253 -8.70 -26.25 6.10
N PHE A 254 -8.76 -25.15 6.86
CA PHE A 254 -8.58 -23.79 6.32
C PHE A 254 -7.16 -23.54 5.83
N MET A 255 -6.18 -23.97 6.63
CA MET A 255 -4.75 -23.95 6.35
C MET A 255 -4.15 -25.24 6.88
N THR A 256 -3.23 -25.83 6.11
CA THR A 256 -2.44 -26.99 6.55
C THR A 256 -1.01 -26.56 6.83
N LYS A 257 -0.27 -27.37 7.59
CA LYS A 257 1.13 -27.13 7.92
C LYS A 257 1.99 -27.02 6.65
N GLU A 258 1.81 -27.92 5.68
CA GLU A 258 2.58 -27.95 4.43
C GLU A 258 2.39 -26.66 3.62
N LEU A 259 1.17 -26.10 3.63
CA LEU A 259 0.89 -24.81 2.99
C LEU A 259 1.58 -23.66 3.71
N ILE A 260 1.63 -23.68 5.05
CA ILE A 260 2.34 -22.66 5.83
C ILE A 260 3.85 -22.76 5.56
N GLU A 261 4.43 -23.96 5.64
CA GLU A 261 5.84 -24.22 5.35
C GLU A 261 6.24 -23.75 3.94
N LYS A 262 5.38 -23.96 2.94
CA LYS A 262 5.59 -23.45 1.58
C LYS A 262 5.59 -21.93 1.48
N MET A 263 4.84 -21.24 2.35
CA MET A 263 4.81 -19.77 2.40
C MET A 263 5.93 -19.18 3.27
N VAL A 264 6.57 -19.99 4.12
CA VAL A 264 7.70 -19.58 4.94
C VAL A 264 8.96 -19.53 4.06
N GLY A 265 9.57 -18.34 4.00
CA GLY A 265 10.85 -18.14 3.32
C GLY A 265 12.00 -18.82 4.07
N ASN A 266 13.14 -18.93 3.39
CA ASN A 266 14.34 -19.53 3.96
C ASN A 266 15.11 -18.53 4.83
N CYS A 267 15.99 -19.04 5.69
CA CYS A 267 16.88 -18.24 6.52
C CYS A 267 17.78 -17.33 5.66
N THR A 268 18.18 -16.21 6.23
CA THR A 268 19.10 -15.25 5.58
C THR A 268 20.49 -15.84 5.37
N PHE A 269 20.97 -16.68 6.30
CA PHE A 269 22.34 -17.24 6.27
C PHE A 269 22.39 -18.74 5.92
N GLU A 270 21.36 -19.49 6.30
CA GLU A 270 21.27 -20.94 6.07
C GLU A 270 20.22 -21.22 4.99
N GLU A 271 20.60 -21.15 3.69
CA GLU A 271 19.64 -21.11 2.56
C GLU A 271 18.69 -22.32 2.49
N ASN A 272 19.09 -23.47 3.02
CA ASN A 272 18.28 -24.69 3.05
C ASN A 272 17.37 -24.79 4.28
N GLU A 273 17.51 -23.88 5.25
CA GLU A 273 16.76 -23.90 6.49
C GLU A 273 15.56 -22.95 6.44
N LYS A 274 14.43 -23.38 7.02
CA LYS A 274 13.26 -22.51 7.16
C LYS A 274 13.46 -21.51 8.30
N ARG A 275 12.83 -20.34 8.14
CA ARG A 275 12.79 -19.32 9.19
C ARG A 275 12.11 -19.85 10.45
N ALA A 276 12.61 -19.44 11.61
CA ALA A 276 12.07 -19.79 12.91
C ALA A 276 10.79 -18.99 13.23
N PRO A 277 9.81 -19.58 13.92
CA PRO A 277 8.70 -18.83 14.52
C PRO A 277 9.21 -17.74 15.46
N ARG A 278 8.60 -16.55 15.47
CA ARG A 278 8.94 -15.51 16.47
C ARG A 278 8.60 -15.93 17.90
N ALA A 279 7.73 -16.91 18.07
CA ALA A 279 7.36 -17.48 19.35
C ALA A 279 8.32 -18.59 19.82
N SER A 280 9.33 -18.95 19.02
CA SER A 280 10.33 -19.95 19.43
C SER A 280 11.17 -19.42 20.58
N TYR A 281 11.54 -20.28 21.52
CA TYR A 281 12.43 -19.95 22.63
C TYR A 281 13.74 -19.33 22.13
N SER A 282 14.40 -19.93 21.12
CA SER A 282 15.66 -19.40 20.57
C SER A 282 15.52 -17.95 20.09
N PHE A 283 14.41 -17.62 19.43
CA PHE A 283 14.17 -16.25 18.97
C PHE A 283 13.83 -15.28 20.10
N GLU A 284 13.02 -15.69 21.09
CA GLU A 284 12.69 -14.83 22.23
C GLU A 284 13.94 -14.51 23.06
N ILE A 285 14.82 -15.49 23.27
CA ILE A 285 16.12 -15.30 23.95
C ILE A 285 17.03 -14.41 23.10
N PHE A 286 17.25 -14.75 21.82
CA PHE A 286 18.04 -13.95 20.90
C PHE A 286 17.63 -12.48 20.92
N ARG A 287 16.31 -12.22 20.83
CA ARG A 287 15.77 -10.87 20.79
C ARG A 287 15.99 -10.15 22.11
N LEU A 288 15.67 -10.78 23.24
CA LEU A 288 15.85 -10.16 24.55
C LEU A 288 17.32 -9.90 24.86
N ALA A 289 18.21 -10.85 24.56
CA ALA A 289 19.65 -10.70 24.72
C ALA A 289 20.20 -9.56 23.84
N SER A 290 19.73 -9.48 22.59
CA SER A 290 20.07 -8.37 21.68
C SER A 290 19.58 -7.03 22.22
N ASP A 291 18.36 -6.96 22.75
CA ASP A 291 17.84 -5.73 23.34
C ASP A 291 18.67 -5.31 24.58
N LEU A 292 19.11 -6.28 25.39
CA LEU A 292 19.96 -6.06 26.58
C LEU A 292 21.38 -5.63 26.22
N SER A 293 22.03 -6.21 25.20
CA SER A 293 23.40 -5.83 24.81
C SER A 293 23.49 -4.39 24.26
N HIS A 294 22.38 -3.84 23.77
CA HIS A 294 22.27 -2.44 23.35
C HIS A 294 21.77 -1.50 24.45
N LEU A 295 21.41 -2.02 25.63
CA LEU A 295 20.90 -1.21 26.73
C LEU A 295 22.05 -0.44 27.41
N VAL A 296 21.84 0.86 27.55
CA VAL A 296 22.80 1.79 28.17
C VAL A 296 22.12 2.53 29.30
N PHE A 297 22.80 2.62 30.43
CA PHE A 297 22.41 3.42 31.59
C PHE A 297 23.33 4.64 31.73
N ILE A 298 22.79 5.74 32.25
CA ILE A 298 23.49 7.00 32.51
C ILE A 298 23.09 7.53 33.90
N PRO A 299 23.92 8.36 34.56
CA PRO A 299 23.54 8.99 35.82
C PRO A 299 22.28 9.84 35.67
N ARG A 300 21.46 9.90 36.73
CA ARG A 300 20.16 10.56 36.77
C ARG A 300 20.29 12.08 36.69
N ASP A 301 21.35 12.62 37.26
CA ASP A 301 21.75 14.02 37.26
C ASP A 301 22.56 14.42 36.01
N ALA A 302 23.10 13.45 35.26
CA ALA A 302 23.86 13.70 34.05
C ALA A 302 22.97 13.77 32.79
N SER A 303 23.21 14.80 31.97
CA SER A 303 22.65 14.80 30.62
C SER A 303 23.26 13.65 29.78
N LYS A 304 22.54 13.17 28.75
CA LYS A 304 23.05 12.14 27.82
C LYS A 304 24.40 12.50 27.20
N ARG A 305 24.68 13.80 27.04
CA ARG A 305 25.94 14.31 26.49
C ARG A 305 27.05 14.28 27.53
N GLN A 306 26.75 14.73 28.74
CA GLN A 306 27.69 14.70 29.86
C GLN A 306 28.13 13.27 30.13
N ALA A 307 27.19 12.34 30.26
CA ALA A 307 27.48 10.94 30.49
C ALA A 307 28.38 10.34 29.39
N LYS A 308 28.20 10.74 28.14
CA LYS A 308 29.06 10.29 27.04
C LYS A 308 30.45 10.92 27.06
N ARG A 309 30.55 12.23 27.35
CA ARG A 309 31.81 12.99 27.38
C ARG A 309 32.70 12.53 28.52
N GLU A 310 32.11 12.33 29.68
CA GLU A 310 32.78 11.93 30.93
C GLU A 310 32.83 10.40 31.08
N ASN A 311 32.44 9.65 30.05
CA ASN A 311 32.46 8.19 30.01
C ASN A 311 31.72 7.50 31.18
N LEU A 312 30.61 8.08 31.61
CA LEU A 312 29.72 7.60 32.68
C LEU A 312 28.63 6.65 32.14
N GLU A 313 28.74 6.17 30.90
CA GLU A 313 27.78 5.23 30.31
C GLU A 313 28.03 3.80 30.78
N ILE A 314 27.04 3.20 31.45
CA ILE A 314 27.14 1.80 31.88
C ILE A 314 26.37 0.91 30.90
N ARG A 315 27.05 -0.14 30.42
CA ARG A 315 26.45 -1.24 29.67
C ARG A 315 26.41 -2.49 30.53
N LEU A 316 25.50 -3.39 30.20
CA LEU A 316 25.41 -4.67 30.89
C LEU A 316 26.59 -5.57 30.49
N SER A 317 27.24 -6.19 31.48
CA SER A 317 28.20 -7.27 31.27
C SER A 317 27.48 -8.55 30.83
N SER A 318 28.22 -9.52 30.30
CA SER A 318 27.69 -10.85 29.96
C SER A 318 27.01 -11.52 31.16
N GLU A 319 27.61 -11.41 32.36
CA GLU A 319 27.02 -11.93 33.59
C GLU A 319 25.69 -11.25 33.93
N GLN A 320 25.61 -9.93 33.81
CA GLN A 320 24.38 -9.17 34.07
C GLN A 320 23.30 -9.49 33.03
N ILE A 321 23.66 -9.63 31.75
CA ILE A 321 22.74 -10.06 30.70
C ILE A 321 22.13 -11.42 31.07
N ASN A 322 22.97 -12.40 31.42
CA ASN A 322 22.50 -13.73 31.80
C ASN A 322 21.59 -13.69 33.05
N LYS A 323 21.93 -12.90 34.08
CA LYS A 323 21.06 -12.70 35.26
C LYS A 323 19.66 -12.19 34.87
N VAL A 324 19.59 -11.23 33.95
CA VAL A 324 18.30 -10.69 33.47
C VAL A 324 17.53 -11.72 32.62
N ILE A 325 18.21 -12.52 31.80
CA ILE A 325 17.59 -13.60 31.01
C ILE A 325 16.97 -14.65 31.95
N GLU A 326 17.67 -15.08 32.99
CA GLU A 326 17.12 -16.03 33.97
C GLU A 326 15.91 -15.45 34.70
N ALA A 327 15.96 -14.19 35.11
CA ALA A 327 14.80 -13.52 35.70
C ALA A 327 13.60 -13.44 34.74
N ALA A 328 13.84 -13.29 33.43
CA ALA A 328 12.80 -13.27 32.41
C ALA A 328 12.06 -14.61 32.26
N LYS A 329 12.65 -15.74 32.66
CA LYS A 329 11.95 -17.05 32.73
C LYS A 329 10.90 -17.12 33.84
N ASN A 330 11.01 -16.25 34.85
CA ASN A 330 10.11 -16.24 36.00
C ASN A 330 9.10 -15.09 35.96
N GLN A 331 9.39 -14.03 35.20
CA GLN A 331 8.51 -12.87 35.07
C GLN A 331 8.10 -12.62 33.60
N LYS A 332 6.77 -12.64 33.33
CA LYS A 332 6.21 -12.54 31.97
C LYS A 332 6.66 -11.31 31.17
N SER A 333 6.84 -10.18 31.85
CA SER A 333 7.33 -8.94 31.24
C SER A 333 8.18 -8.19 32.25
N LEU A 334 9.36 -7.77 31.81
CA LEU A 334 10.27 -6.93 32.57
C LEU A 334 10.05 -5.47 32.18
N THR A 335 10.13 -4.58 33.16
CA THR A 335 10.24 -3.13 32.93
C THR A 335 11.70 -2.72 32.91
N TYR A 336 12.01 -1.54 32.39
CA TYR A 336 13.37 -0.98 32.46
C TYR A 336 13.87 -0.88 33.89
N LYS A 337 13.02 -0.44 34.83
CA LYS A 337 13.32 -0.42 36.28
C LYS A 337 13.73 -1.81 36.79
N LYS A 338 13.00 -2.85 36.38
CA LYS A 338 13.26 -4.21 36.85
C LYS A 338 14.57 -4.76 36.27
N VAL A 339 14.84 -4.52 34.99
CA VAL A 339 16.12 -4.88 34.36
C VAL A 339 17.29 -4.23 35.11
N ARG A 340 17.21 -2.93 35.39
CA ARG A 340 18.21 -2.21 36.20
C ARG A 340 18.46 -2.89 37.54
N SER A 341 17.40 -3.15 38.29
CA SER A 341 17.50 -3.76 39.62
C SER A 341 18.10 -5.17 39.58
N ILE A 342 17.73 -6.00 38.59
CA ILE A 342 18.26 -7.37 38.47
C ILE A 342 19.74 -7.34 38.06
N ALA A 343 20.13 -6.39 37.22
CA ALA A 343 21.51 -6.21 36.81
C ALA A 343 22.42 -5.64 37.92
N GLY A 344 21.86 -5.22 39.06
CA GLY A 344 22.62 -4.61 40.15
C GLY A 344 23.15 -3.22 39.82
N ILE A 345 22.50 -2.51 38.90
CA ILE A 345 22.85 -1.12 38.56
C ILE A 345 22.22 -0.18 39.59
N SER A 346 23.00 0.79 40.11
CA SER A 346 22.54 1.75 41.13
C SER A 346 21.27 2.51 40.69
N GLU A 347 20.46 2.93 41.67
CA GLU A 347 19.27 3.73 41.40
C GLU A 347 19.59 5.15 40.87
N ASP A 348 20.83 5.59 41.07
CA ASP A 348 21.40 6.82 40.51
C ASP A 348 21.56 6.74 39.00
N TYR A 349 21.45 5.55 38.40
CA TYR A 349 21.53 5.35 36.97
C TYR A 349 20.15 5.05 36.38
N VAL A 350 19.87 5.62 35.22
CA VAL A 350 18.61 5.52 34.49
C VAL A 350 18.86 5.10 33.05
N PRO A 351 17.90 4.44 32.38
CA PRO A 351 18.07 4.05 30.98
C PRO A 351 18.24 5.28 30.08
N LYS A 352 19.28 5.27 29.25
CA LYS A 352 19.57 6.35 28.29
C LYS A 352 18.43 6.53 27.28
N TYR A 353 17.77 5.44 26.91
CA TYR A 353 16.62 5.42 26.01
C TYR A 353 15.59 4.39 26.46
N THR A 354 14.31 4.78 26.45
CA THR A 354 13.17 3.92 26.75
C THR A 354 12.20 3.91 25.58
N HIS A 355 11.64 2.74 25.27
CA HIS A 355 10.55 2.61 24.30
C HIS A 355 9.21 2.84 24.99
N GLY A 356 8.26 3.45 24.26
CA GLY A 356 6.92 3.74 24.77
C GLY A 356 6.76 5.15 25.33
N LYS A 357 5.50 5.55 25.58
CA LYS A 357 5.19 6.85 26.17
C LYS A 357 5.53 6.82 27.66
N LYS A 358 6.32 7.80 28.13
CA LYS A 358 6.57 8.01 29.56
C LYS A 358 5.26 8.31 30.28
N LYS A 359 5.09 7.73 31.47
CA LYS A 359 3.93 7.99 32.34
C LYS A 359 4.17 9.26 33.15
N ASP A 360 3.09 9.91 33.58
CA ASP A 360 3.20 11.07 34.46
C ASP A 360 3.89 10.65 35.78
N GLY A 361 4.91 11.41 36.20
CA GLY A 361 5.78 11.06 37.33
C GLY A 361 6.92 10.08 37.02
N ASP A 362 7.05 9.58 35.79
CA ASP A 362 8.16 8.71 35.35
C ASP A 362 9.01 9.43 34.30
N GLU A 363 9.84 10.35 34.79
CA GLU A 363 10.67 11.24 33.96
C GLU A 363 11.57 10.47 32.98
N PHE A 364 12.03 9.27 33.34
CA PHE A 364 12.98 8.48 32.53
C PHE A 364 12.31 7.34 31.76
N GLY A 365 11.04 7.03 32.04
CA GLY A 365 10.29 5.94 31.40
C GLY A 365 10.66 4.56 31.96
N GLU A 366 11.15 4.49 33.19
CA GLU A 366 11.60 3.24 33.81
C GLU A 366 10.46 2.25 34.08
N GLY A 367 9.24 2.76 34.22
CA GLY A 367 8.01 1.99 34.36
C GLY A 367 7.50 1.40 33.04
N ASN A 368 8.13 1.71 31.91
CA ASN A 368 7.77 1.13 30.62
C ASN A 368 8.21 -0.33 30.52
N ALA A 369 7.44 -1.13 29.79
CA ALA A 369 7.81 -2.50 29.47
C ALA A 369 9.06 -2.51 28.56
N PHE A 370 10.09 -3.25 28.98
CA PHE A 370 11.29 -3.51 28.20
C PHE A 370 11.06 -4.67 27.23
N GLY A 371 10.72 -5.84 27.78
CA GLY A 371 10.61 -7.09 27.03
C GLY A 371 10.40 -8.30 27.95
N GLY A 372 10.36 -9.49 27.36
CA GLY A 372 10.18 -10.75 28.07
C GLY A 372 9.93 -11.91 27.11
N LEU A 373 9.82 -13.13 27.66
CA LEU A 373 9.64 -14.38 26.92
C LEU A 373 8.13 -14.72 26.84
N LYS A 374 7.38 -14.00 26.02
CA LYS A 374 5.92 -14.04 26.05
C LYS A 374 5.37 -15.41 25.69
N ALA A 375 5.88 -16.02 24.63
CA ALA A 375 5.41 -17.33 24.16
C ALA A 375 5.81 -18.44 25.14
N TYR A 376 7.04 -18.39 25.66
CA TYR A 376 7.49 -19.24 26.75
C TYR A 376 6.53 -19.17 27.95
N HIS A 377 6.17 -17.96 28.39
CA HIS A 377 5.25 -17.77 29.53
C HIS A 377 3.82 -18.21 29.23
N ASP A 378 3.35 -18.09 27.98
CA ASP A 378 2.03 -18.60 27.61
C ASP A 378 1.98 -20.14 27.72
N ILE A 379 3.06 -20.84 27.34
CA ILE A 379 3.19 -22.30 27.51
C ILE A 379 3.33 -22.66 29.00
N LYS A 380 4.22 -21.97 29.73
CA LYS A 380 4.43 -22.18 31.18
C LYS A 380 3.16 -21.98 31.98
N THR A 381 2.40 -20.93 31.66
CA THR A 381 1.13 -20.63 32.36
C THR A 381 0.07 -21.69 32.06
N ALA A 382 0.01 -22.21 30.83
CA ALA A 382 -0.93 -23.27 30.47
C ALA A 382 -0.69 -24.56 31.27
N LEU A 383 0.58 -24.86 31.58
CA LEU A 383 0.98 -26.04 32.35
C LEU A 383 1.24 -25.76 33.83
N LYS A 384 0.82 -24.61 34.37
CA LYS A 384 1.09 -24.24 35.78
C LYS A 384 0.65 -25.31 36.79
N ASN A 385 -0.45 -26.01 36.48
CA ASN A 385 -1.02 -27.06 37.34
C ASN A 385 -0.50 -28.47 36.99
N LEU A 386 0.47 -28.58 36.08
CA LEU A 386 1.04 -29.84 35.57
C LEU A 386 2.58 -29.76 35.62
N PRO A 387 3.18 -29.66 36.82
CA PRO A 387 4.62 -29.40 36.98
C PRO A 387 5.51 -30.51 36.41
N GLU A 388 5.07 -31.76 36.48
CA GLU A 388 5.79 -32.90 35.89
C GLU A 388 5.86 -32.81 34.38
N ASP A 389 4.75 -32.46 33.71
CA ASP A 389 4.75 -32.27 32.26
C ASP A 389 5.55 -31.03 31.85
N TRP A 390 5.51 -29.95 32.64
CA TRP A 390 6.37 -28.79 32.44
C TRP A 390 7.85 -29.17 32.47
N ALA A 391 8.29 -29.93 33.49
CA ALA A 391 9.68 -30.34 33.63
C ALA A 391 10.19 -31.14 32.42
N LYS A 392 9.34 -31.95 31.79
CA LYS A 392 9.69 -32.72 30.58
C LYS A 392 9.89 -31.84 29.33
N ILE A 393 9.29 -30.66 29.30
CA ILE A 393 9.32 -29.78 28.12
C ILE A 393 10.11 -28.48 28.33
N ASP A 394 10.57 -28.18 29.55
CA ASP A 394 11.31 -26.96 29.90
C ASP A 394 12.76 -26.99 29.40
N ASN A 395 12.92 -27.14 28.08
CA ASN A 395 14.18 -27.07 27.36
C ASN A 395 13.96 -26.42 26.00
N GLU A 396 15.03 -25.82 25.45
CA GLU A 396 14.96 -25.06 24.21
C GLU A 396 14.35 -25.85 23.04
N SER A 397 14.76 -27.10 22.86
CA SER A 397 14.33 -27.94 21.73
C SER A 397 12.81 -28.17 21.75
N THR A 398 12.28 -28.63 22.89
CA THR A 398 10.86 -28.95 23.01
C THR A 398 9.98 -27.70 22.98
N ILE A 399 10.41 -26.59 23.60
CA ILE A 399 9.65 -25.33 23.53
C ILE A 399 9.64 -24.76 22.10
N ASN A 400 10.76 -24.84 21.39
CA ASN A 400 10.81 -24.48 19.97
C ASN A 400 9.86 -25.34 19.13
N GLN A 401 9.81 -26.65 19.39
CA GLN A 401 8.90 -27.57 18.71
C GLN A 401 7.44 -27.22 19.00
N ILE A 402 7.05 -26.99 20.25
CA ILE A 402 5.69 -26.56 20.61
C ILE A 402 5.34 -25.23 19.96
N ALA A 403 6.25 -24.25 19.99
CA ALA A 403 6.04 -22.97 19.33
C ALA A 403 5.88 -23.11 17.81
N TYR A 404 6.61 -24.04 17.18
CA TYR A 404 6.47 -24.38 15.77
C TYR A 404 5.12 -25.03 15.48
N ILE A 405 4.69 -25.99 16.28
CA ILE A 405 3.37 -26.66 16.18
C ILE A 405 2.26 -25.61 16.28
N LEU A 406 2.25 -24.77 17.32
CA LEU A 406 1.22 -23.73 17.50
C LEU A 406 1.24 -22.67 16.38
N THR A 407 2.41 -22.43 15.78
CA THR A 407 2.56 -21.47 14.68
C THR A 407 2.11 -22.05 13.33
N THR A 408 2.32 -23.34 13.08
CA THR A 408 2.06 -23.99 11.79
C THR A 408 0.73 -24.75 11.73
N GLN A 409 0.27 -25.33 12.84
CA GLN A 409 -1.04 -25.98 12.92
C GLN A 409 -2.12 -24.97 13.30
N LYS A 410 -3.28 -25.06 12.63
CA LYS A 410 -4.39 -24.09 12.77
C LYS A 410 -5.72 -24.72 13.16
N SER A 411 -5.72 -26.02 13.42
CA SER A 411 -6.85 -26.78 13.96
C SER A 411 -6.43 -27.48 15.23
N ASP A 412 -7.34 -27.57 16.20
CA ASP A 412 -7.10 -28.20 17.49
C ASP A 412 -6.71 -29.69 17.31
N GLU A 413 -7.30 -30.39 16.35
CA GLU A 413 -6.99 -31.80 16.03
C GLU A 413 -5.56 -31.95 15.48
N GLY A 414 -5.15 -31.07 14.57
CA GLY A 414 -3.80 -31.06 14.00
C GLY A 414 -2.72 -30.72 15.04
N ILE A 415 -3.03 -29.82 15.98
CA ILE A 415 -2.14 -29.54 17.12
C ILE A 415 -2.01 -30.78 18.00
N LYS A 416 -3.13 -31.41 18.38
CA LYS A 416 -3.12 -32.62 19.23
C LYS A 416 -2.31 -33.76 18.61
N ALA A 417 -2.46 -33.99 17.30
CA ALA A 417 -1.74 -35.04 16.58
C ALA A 417 -0.21 -34.87 16.66
N GLU A 418 0.32 -33.66 16.49
CA GLU A 418 1.77 -33.42 16.61
C GLU A 418 2.25 -33.42 18.06
N LEU A 419 1.42 -32.99 19.01
CA LEU A 419 1.75 -33.06 20.44
C LEU A 419 1.78 -34.50 20.97
N ASN A 420 1.15 -35.47 20.30
CA ASN A 420 1.22 -36.88 20.69
C ASN A 420 2.64 -37.48 20.56
N ALA A 421 3.50 -36.87 19.76
CA ALA A 421 4.91 -37.26 19.69
C ALA A 421 5.74 -36.77 20.89
N LEU A 422 5.17 -35.91 21.75
CA LEU A 422 5.83 -35.40 22.94
C LEU A 422 5.46 -36.26 24.17
N PRO A 423 6.40 -36.51 25.10
CA PRO A 423 6.19 -37.35 26.28
C PRO A 423 5.40 -36.61 27.39
N ILE A 424 4.27 -36.00 27.05
CA ILE A 424 3.41 -35.24 27.97
C ILE A 424 2.02 -35.86 28.08
N SER A 425 1.37 -35.65 29.23
CA SER A 425 0.00 -36.11 29.49
C SER A 425 -1.02 -35.52 28.52
N ASP A 426 -2.17 -36.19 28.37
CA ASP A 426 -3.27 -35.68 27.54
C ASP A 426 -3.87 -34.37 28.10
N ASP A 427 -3.82 -34.17 29.41
CA ASP A 427 -4.21 -32.91 30.05
C ASP A 427 -3.28 -31.76 29.68
N ALA A 428 -1.97 -32.01 29.64
CA ALA A 428 -0.99 -31.03 29.17
C ALA A 428 -1.23 -30.66 27.70
N LYS A 429 -1.48 -31.65 26.83
CA LYS A 429 -1.82 -31.41 25.42
C LYS A 429 -3.07 -30.54 25.30
N ASN A 430 -4.13 -30.86 26.06
CA ASN A 430 -5.38 -30.11 26.07
C ASN A 430 -5.18 -28.67 26.58
N ALA A 431 -4.32 -28.46 27.57
CA ALA A 431 -3.97 -27.15 28.08
C ALA A 431 -3.21 -26.31 27.02
N ILE A 432 -2.24 -26.91 26.33
CA ILE A 432 -1.48 -26.24 25.25
C ILE A 432 -2.41 -25.83 24.08
N ILE A 433 -3.36 -26.68 23.69
CA ILE A 433 -4.33 -26.39 22.61
C ILE A 433 -5.16 -25.13 22.92
N LYS A 434 -5.43 -24.86 24.21
CA LYS A 434 -6.20 -23.70 24.68
C LYS A 434 -5.40 -22.39 24.70
N ILE A 435 -4.10 -22.40 24.40
CA ILE A 435 -3.28 -21.20 24.34
C ILE A 435 -3.77 -20.27 23.22
N LYS A 436 -3.97 -18.99 23.53
CA LYS A 436 -4.37 -17.97 22.55
C LYS A 436 -3.28 -17.81 21.48
N ALA A 437 -3.68 -17.79 20.21
CA ALA A 437 -2.77 -17.75 19.06
C ALA A 437 -1.98 -16.43 18.92
N THR A 438 -2.24 -15.43 19.76
CA THR A 438 -1.74 -14.05 19.66
C THR A 438 -0.23 -13.96 19.38
N ASN A 439 0.58 -14.78 20.04
CA ASN A 439 2.04 -14.79 19.86
C ASN A 439 2.52 -15.77 18.77
N PHE A 440 1.69 -16.75 18.37
CA PHE A 440 2.03 -17.90 17.50
C PHE A 440 1.54 -17.69 16.06
N GLY A 441 1.94 -16.56 15.45
CA GLY A 441 1.41 -16.13 14.15
C GLY A 441 2.44 -15.70 13.10
N SER A 442 3.73 -15.68 13.43
CA SER A 442 4.75 -15.09 12.54
C SER A 442 6.13 -15.74 12.67
N PHE A 443 6.96 -15.51 11.65
CA PHE A 443 8.33 -16.01 11.55
C PHE A 443 9.34 -14.85 11.56
N CYS A 444 10.56 -15.10 12.03
CA CYS A 444 11.68 -14.17 11.93
C CYS A 444 12.43 -14.34 10.59
N HIS A 445 13.61 -13.74 10.42
CA HIS A 445 14.41 -13.83 9.20
C HIS A 445 15.56 -14.85 9.29
N LEU A 446 15.70 -15.52 10.44
CA LEU A 446 16.74 -16.51 10.75
C LEU A 446 16.10 -17.87 11.03
N SER A 447 16.85 -18.97 10.86
CA SER A 447 16.42 -20.30 11.28
C SER A 447 16.78 -20.54 12.74
N ILE A 448 16.24 -21.61 13.35
CA ILE A 448 16.64 -22.03 14.71
C ILE A 448 18.14 -22.32 14.74
N LYS A 449 18.66 -23.04 13.75
CA LYS A 449 20.09 -23.31 13.58
C LYS A 449 20.95 -22.04 13.57
N ALA A 450 20.57 -21.03 12.80
CA ALA A 450 21.30 -19.76 12.76
C ALA A 450 21.22 -19.03 14.11
N LEU A 451 20.05 -19.00 14.75
CA LEU A 451 19.87 -18.39 16.07
C LEU A 451 20.74 -19.08 17.13
N GLN A 452 20.83 -20.41 17.11
CA GLN A 452 21.65 -21.17 18.05
C GLN A 452 23.16 -20.92 17.90
N LYS A 453 23.65 -20.66 16.67
CA LYS A 453 25.05 -20.25 16.47
C LYS A 453 25.31 -18.80 16.93
N ILE A 454 24.37 -17.89 16.69
CA ILE A 454 24.58 -16.44 16.94
C ILE A 454 24.36 -16.06 18.40
N THR A 455 23.32 -16.60 19.04
CA THR A 455 22.84 -16.16 20.37
C THR A 455 23.89 -16.28 21.47
N PRO A 456 24.72 -17.35 21.55
CA PRO A 456 25.78 -17.47 22.55
C PRO A 456 26.75 -16.27 22.53
N HIS A 457 27.12 -15.79 21.33
CA HIS A 457 27.99 -14.62 21.20
C HIS A 457 27.33 -13.33 21.69
N ILE A 458 26.02 -13.18 21.47
CA ILE A 458 25.25 -12.02 21.97
C ILE A 458 25.12 -12.05 23.49
N LEU A 459 24.89 -13.22 24.09
CA LEU A 459 24.88 -13.41 25.54
C LEU A 459 26.25 -13.08 26.16
N ASN A 460 27.34 -13.25 25.40
CA ASN A 460 28.68 -12.81 25.76
C ASN A 460 28.92 -11.31 25.53
N GLY A 461 27.88 -10.52 25.26
CA GLY A 461 27.94 -9.06 25.13
C GLY A 461 28.29 -8.56 23.72
N MET A 462 28.37 -9.43 22.72
CA MET A 462 28.60 -9.00 21.33
C MET A 462 27.36 -8.34 20.74
N THR A 463 27.59 -7.36 19.87
CA THR A 463 26.55 -6.81 19.00
C THR A 463 26.20 -7.81 17.90
N TYR A 464 25.00 -7.72 17.32
CA TYR A 464 24.50 -8.70 16.36
C TYR A 464 25.41 -8.88 15.12
N ASP A 465 25.98 -7.81 14.60
CA ASP A 465 26.94 -7.83 13.49
C ASP A 465 28.18 -8.66 13.83
N LYS A 466 28.82 -8.40 14.98
CA LYS A 466 29.98 -9.14 15.47
C LYS A 466 29.64 -10.60 15.79
N ALA A 467 28.46 -10.83 16.36
CA ALA A 467 27.98 -12.17 16.66
C ALA A 467 27.73 -12.99 15.39
N CYS A 468 27.28 -12.36 14.29
CA CYS A 468 27.18 -13.03 12.99
C CYS A 468 28.55 -13.41 12.45
N GLU A 469 29.52 -12.48 12.47
CA GLU A 469 30.89 -12.73 12.02
C GLU A 469 31.56 -13.85 12.83
N ALA A 470 31.44 -13.81 14.16
CA ALA A 470 31.94 -14.85 15.06
C ALA A 470 31.27 -16.22 14.84
N ALA A 471 29.99 -16.23 14.44
CA ALA A 471 29.26 -17.43 14.06
C ALA A 471 29.58 -17.94 12.63
N GLY A 472 30.53 -17.31 11.93
CA GLY A 472 30.96 -17.68 10.57
C GLY A 472 30.04 -17.17 9.45
N TYR A 473 29.23 -16.15 9.71
CA TYR A 473 28.33 -15.56 8.71
C TYR A 473 28.81 -14.20 8.20
N ASP A 474 28.64 -13.96 6.91
CA ASP A 474 28.81 -12.63 6.33
C ASP A 474 27.53 -11.80 6.51
N PHE A 475 27.55 -10.91 7.50
CA PHE A 475 26.46 -9.97 7.78
C PHE A 475 26.09 -9.07 6.58
N LYS A 476 27.04 -8.80 5.67
CA LYS A 476 26.84 -7.92 4.51
C LYS A 476 26.24 -8.65 3.31
N LYS A 477 26.30 -9.99 3.26
CA LYS A 477 25.74 -10.82 2.19
C LYS A 477 24.22 -10.99 2.35
N GLN A 478 23.46 -9.91 2.20
CA GLN A 478 22.00 -9.99 2.12
C GLN A 478 21.58 -10.29 0.67
N SER A 479 21.04 -11.49 0.42
CA SER A 479 20.45 -11.82 -0.88
C SER A 479 19.21 -10.96 -1.13
N ALA A 480 19.22 -10.17 -2.22
CA ALA A 480 18.10 -9.33 -2.61
C ALA A 480 17.24 -10.09 -3.61
N SER A 481 16.31 -10.91 -3.13
CA SER A 481 15.36 -11.61 -4.01
C SER A 481 14.05 -10.83 -4.16
N LEU A 482 13.58 -10.69 -5.40
CA LEU A 482 12.29 -10.07 -5.71
C LEU A 482 11.10 -10.84 -5.10
N GLU A 483 11.30 -12.08 -4.64
CA GLU A 483 10.30 -12.87 -3.91
C GLU A 483 10.04 -12.34 -2.50
N GLN A 484 11.02 -11.69 -1.88
CA GLN A 484 10.89 -11.07 -0.56
C GLN A 484 9.93 -9.86 -0.60
N ILE A 485 9.70 -9.28 -1.78
CA ILE A 485 8.80 -8.14 -1.96
C ILE A 485 7.35 -8.62 -2.13
N THR A 486 6.56 -8.45 -1.06
CA THR A 486 5.13 -8.80 -1.04
C THR A 486 4.25 -7.73 -1.69
N ASN A 487 4.70 -6.47 -1.72
CA ASN A 487 3.93 -5.37 -2.32
C ASN A 487 3.99 -5.47 -3.86
N PRO A 488 2.85 -5.74 -4.53
CA PRO A 488 2.84 -5.91 -5.98
C PRO A 488 3.21 -4.64 -6.75
N VAL A 489 2.91 -3.45 -6.21
CA VAL A 489 3.26 -2.16 -6.84
C VAL A 489 4.78 -2.02 -6.93
N VAL A 490 5.46 -2.28 -5.82
CA VAL A 490 6.92 -2.28 -5.73
C VAL A 490 7.50 -3.32 -6.67
N LYS A 491 7.00 -4.56 -6.63
CA LYS A 491 7.49 -5.65 -7.49
C LYS A 491 7.39 -5.31 -8.98
N ARG A 492 6.29 -4.66 -9.41
CA ARG A 492 6.13 -4.20 -10.79
C ARG A 492 7.12 -3.09 -11.13
N ALA A 493 7.30 -2.10 -10.25
CA ALA A 493 8.25 -1.02 -10.48
C ALA A 493 9.68 -1.56 -10.68
N ILE A 494 10.16 -2.41 -9.76
CA ILE A 494 11.50 -3.03 -9.85
C ILE A 494 11.64 -3.87 -11.14
N SER A 495 10.60 -4.65 -11.49
CA SER A 495 10.63 -5.45 -12.72
C SER A 495 10.70 -4.58 -13.99
N GLN A 496 10.00 -3.44 -14.01
CA GLN A 496 10.08 -2.51 -15.14
C GLN A 496 11.44 -1.78 -15.16
N THR A 497 12.00 -1.44 -13.99
CA THR A 497 13.33 -0.84 -13.87
C THR A 497 14.38 -1.76 -14.48
N LEU A 498 14.40 -3.04 -14.12
CA LEU A 498 15.35 -4.01 -14.69
C LEU A 498 15.19 -4.11 -16.21
N LYS A 499 13.96 -4.10 -16.73
CA LYS A 499 13.71 -4.09 -18.18
C LYS A 499 14.26 -2.85 -18.88
N VAL A 500 14.13 -1.67 -18.27
CA VAL A 500 14.73 -0.43 -18.80
C VAL A 500 16.26 -0.52 -18.78
N VAL A 501 16.85 -0.94 -17.65
CA VAL A 501 18.31 -1.12 -17.53
C VAL A 501 18.84 -2.08 -18.58
N ARG A 502 18.22 -3.26 -18.74
CA ARG A 502 18.63 -4.24 -19.77
C ARG A 502 18.46 -3.71 -21.19
N ALA A 503 17.40 -2.95 -21.48
CA ALA A 503 17.22 -2.34 -22.79
C ALA A 503 18.30 -1.28 -23.10
N ILE A 504 18.71 -0.51 -22.09
CA ILE A 504 19.82 0.45 -22.19
C ILE A 504 21.15 -0.30 -22.38
N GLU A 505 21.37 -1.37 -21.63
CA GLU A 505 22.57 -2.22 -21.74
C GLU A 505 22.70 -2.85 -23.13
N HIS A 506 21.61 -3.36 -23.69
CA HIS A 506 21.58 -3.88 -25.06
C HIS A 506 21.91 -2.80 -26.12
N LYS A 507 21.60 -1.54 -25.84
CA LYS A 507 21.78 -0.44 -26.79
C LYS A 507 23.16 0.21 -26.70
N TYR A 508 23.69 0.36 -25.48
CA TYR A 508 24.89 1.17 -25.20
C TYR A 508 26.04 0.39 -24.55
N GLY A 509 25.84 -0.90 -24.22
CA GLY A 509 26.83 -1.71 -23.49
C GLY A 509 26.67 -1.62 -21.97
N LYS A 510 27.69 -2.06 -21.22
CA LYS A 510 27.61 -2.10 -19.75
C LYS A 510 27.68 -0.68 -19.15
N PRO A 511 26.84 -0.32 -18.17
CA PRO A 511 26.93 0.97 -17.50
C PRO A 511 28.19 1.08 -16.64
N TYR A 512 28.75 2.29 -16.54
CA TYR A 512 29.85 2.56 -15.61
C TYR A 512 29.32 2.88 -14.20
N PHE A 513 28.23 3.66 -14.12
CA PHE A 513 27.46 3.89 -12.90
C PHE A 513 25.97 3.70 -13.14
N ILE A 514 25.26 3.20 -12.12
CA ILE A 514 23.81 3.34 -12.03
C ILE A 514 23.47 4.19 -10.80
N LYS A 515 22.73 5.28 -11.01
CA LYS A 515 22.28 6.20 -9.97
C LYS A 515 20.75 6.16 -9.88
N VAL A 516 20.22 5.93 -8.69
CA VAL A 516 18.79 5.64 -8.50
C VAL A 516 18.16 6.58 -7.49
N GLU A 517 17.07 7.23 -7.86
CA GLU A 517 16.13 7.85 -6.94
C GLU A 517 14.83 7.04 -6.91
N THR A 518 14.27 6.81 -5.72
CA THR A 518 12.94 6.21 -5.57
C THR A 518 11.95 7.21 -5.02
N ALA A 519 10.73 7.22 -5.56
CA ALA A 519 9.66 8.05 -5.01
C ALA A 519 9.39 7.70 -3.53
N ARG A 520 9.14 8.73 -2.69
CA ARG A 520 8.80 8.56 -1.25
C ARG A 520 7.63 7.62 -1.00
N ASP A 521 6.76 7.51 -1.98
CA ASP A 521 5.50 6.79 -1.92
C ASP A 521 5.60 5.37 -2.46
N LEU A 522 6.74 4.97 -3.03
CA LEU A 522 6.90 3.66 -3.67
C LEU A 522 6.64 2.50 -2.70
N ALA A 523 7.17 2.60 -1.48
CA ALA A 523 7.00 1.56 -0.44
C ALA A 523 5.69 1.70 0.37
N LYS A 524 4.95 2.80 0.19
CA LYS A 524 3.80 3.14 1.03
C LYS A 524 2.54 2.44 0.55
N ASN A 525 1.66 2.08 1.49
CA ASN A 525 0.36 1.52 1.14
C ASN A 525 -0.58 2.60 0.56
N PHE A 526 -1.73 2.19 0.01
CA PHE A 526 -2.67 3.11 -0.61
C PHE A 526 -3.20 4.19 0.36
N LYS A 527 -3.48 3.83 1.62
CA LYS A 527 -3.97 4.76 2.64
C LYS A 527 -2.95 5.84 2.96
N GLU A 528 -1.69 5.45 3.14
CA GLU A 528 -0.58 6.37 3.37
C GLU A 528 -0.35 7.30 2.19
N ARG A 529 -0.37 6.78 0.95
CA ARG A 529 -0.23 7.60 -0.25
C ARG A 529 -1.36 8.61 -0.41
N ASN A 530 -2.60 8.22 -0.15
CA ASN A 530 -3.73 9.14 -0.20
C ASN A 530 -3.66 10.20 0.90
N ALA A 531 -3.18 9.83 2.11
CA ALA A 531 -2.95 10.80 3.17
C ALA A 531 -1.91 11.87 2.74
N ILE A 532 -0.83 11.45 2.09
CA ILE A 532 0.20 12.36 1.57
C ILE A 532 -0.33 13.21 0.42
N LYS A 533 -1.11 12.62 -0.50
CA LYS A 533 -1.75 13.35 -1.58
C LYS A 533 -2.66 14.44 -1.03
N LYS A 534 -3.55 14.08 -0.09
CA LYS A 534 -4.45 15.02 0.58
C LYS A 534 -3.68 16.11 1.32
N GLU A 535 -2.61 15.75 2.02
CA GLU A 535 -1.73 16.72 2.69
C GLU A 535 -1.07 17.69 1.69
N ASN A 536 -0.62 17.22 0.53
CA ASN A 536 -0.06 18.08 -0.50
C ASN A 536 -1.12 19.01 -1.11
N GLU A 537 -2.34 18.51 -1.36
CA GLU A 537 -3.48 19.30 -1.83
C GLU A 537 -3.88 20.37 -0.79
N GLU A 538 -3.95 20.01 0.49
CA GLU A 538 -4.20 20.95 1.60
C GLU A 538 -3.10 22.02 1.70
N ASN A 539 -1.83 21.64 1.56
CA ASN A 539 -0.71 22.58 1.57
C ASN A 539 -0.72 23.53 0.37
N GLN A 540 -1.11 23.03 -0.81
CA GLN A 540 -1.27 23.85 -2.00
C GLN A 540 -2.41 24.86 -1.81
N GLY A 541 -3.59 24.40 -1.37
CA GLY A 541 -4.72 25.29 -1.08
C GLY A 541 -4.38 26.33 -0.03
N TYR A 542 -3.61 25.97 1.01
CA TYR A 542 -3.17 26.95 2.00
C TYR A 542 -2.18 27.98 1.42
N ASN A 543 -1.30 27.58 0.50
CA ASN A 543 -0.44 28.53 -0.21
C ASN A 543 -1.25 29.49 -1.09
N GLU A 544 -2.30 28.98 -1.75
CA GLU A 544 -3.21 29.80 -2.56
C GLU A 544 -3.98 30.80 -1.68
N ASP A 545 -4.48 30.38 -0.52
CA ASP A 545 -5.11 31.27 0.44
C ASP A 545 -4.14 32.36 0.96
N ILE A 546 -2.88 32.00 1.25
CA ILE A 546 -1.86 32.99 1.66
C ILE A 546 -1.67 34.03 0.56
N LYS A 547 -1.60 33.60 -0.70
CA LYS A 547 -1.48 34.52 -1.84
C LYS A 547 -2.69 35.46 -1.91
N SER A 548 -3.91 34.94 -1.78
CA SER A 548 -5.11 35.80 -1.78
C SER A 548 -5.15 36.75 -0.58
N ILE A 549 -4.72 36.31 0.61
CA ILE A 549 -4.72 37.17 1.82
C ILE A 549 -3.75 38.34 1.65
N ILE A 550 -2.58 38.11 1.07
CA ILE A 550 -1.61 39.18 0.81
C ILE A 550 -2.07 40.07 -0.34
N ALA A 551 -2.69 39.52 -1.39
CA ALA A 551 -3.16 40.29 -2.55
C ALA A 551 -4.40 41.15 -2.25
N ASP A 552 -5.41 40.52 -1.63
CA ASP A 552 -6.74 41.08 -1.44
C ASP A 552 -6.94 41.64 -0.02
N GLY A 553 -5.96 41.47 0.87
CA GLY A 553 -6.02 41.92 2.26
C GLY A 553 -7.14 41.26 3.05
N TYR A 554 -7.87 42.05 3.84
CA TYR A 554 -8.97 41.56 4.67
C TYR A 554 -10.24 41.16 3.91
N GLU A 555 -10.32 41.49 2.61
CA GLU A 555 -11.41 41.10 1.72
C GLU A 555 -11.23 39.67 1.16
N ALA A 556 -10.05 39.06 1.37
CA ALA A 556 -9.77 37.71 0.95
C ALA A 556 -10.77 36.70 1.55
N SER A 557 -11.20 35.73 0.73
CA SER A 557 -12.12 34.66 1.12
C SER A 557 -11.41 33.29 1.15
N PRO A 558 -10.54 33.04 2.14
CA PRO A 558 -9.74 31.82 2.20
C PRO A 558 -10.61 30.56 2.31
N LYS A 559 -10.29 29.56 1.50
CA LYS A 559 -11.06 28.31 1.40
C LYS A 559 -10.64 27.30 2.46
N THR A 560 -9.35 27.28 2.82
CA THR A 560 -8.80 26.32 3.80
C THR A 560 -8.98 26.82 5.23
N LYS A 561 -9.03 25.86 6.17
CA LYS A 561 -9.02 26.18 7.62
C LYS A 561 -7.76 26.98 8.00
N GLY A 562 -6.61 26.65 7.39
CA GLY A 562 -5.35 27.34 7.62
C GLY A 562 -5.40 28.81 7.20
N GLY A 563 -5.96 29.12 6.03
CA GLY A 563 -6.13 30.48 5.52
C GLY A 563 -7.09 31.30 6.38
N LYS A 564 -8.26 30.75 6.74
CA LYS A 564 -9.24 31.42 7.63
C LYS A 564 -8.63 31.80 8.98
N GLN A 565 -7.86 30.88 9.58
CA GLN A 565 -7.19 31.13 10.84
C GLN A 565 -6.06 32.16 10.71
N LEU A 566 -5.32 32.17 9.60
CA LEU A 566 -4.31 33.20 9.35
C LEU A 566 -4.98 34.58 9.27
N LEU A 567 -6.07 34.70 8.50
CA LEU A 567 -6.79 35.96 8.36
C LEU A 567 -7.36 36.46 9.70
N SER A 568 -7.93 35.57 10.52
CA SER A 568 -8.38 35.90 11.89
C SER A 568 -7.22 36.41 12.75
N HIS A 569 -6.09 35.71 12.72
CA HIS A 569 -4.92 36.07 13.51
C HIS A 569 -4.34 37.43 13.11
N LEU A 570 -4.31 37.74 11.82
CA LEU A 570 -3.89 39.06 11.33
C LEU A 570 -4.84 40.18 11.80
N LYS A 571 -6.17 39.92 11.79
CA LYS A 571 -7.18 40.83 12.33
C LYS A 571 -7.01 41.06 13.84
N GLU A 572 -6.78 40.00 14.61
CA GLU A 572 -6.56 40.05 16.07
C GLU A 572 -5.32 40.88 16.43
N LEU A 573 -4.28 40.83 15.60
CA LEU A 573 -3.05 41.60 15.77
C LEU A 573 -3.11 43.00 15.15
N SER A 574 -4.25 43.41 14.58
CA SER A 574 -4.43 44.69 13.89
C SER A 574 -3.35 44.98 12.84
N VAL A 575 -2.94 43.95 12.10
CA VAL A 575 -1.87 44.07 11.10
C VAL A 575 -2.37 44.88 9.90
N PRO A 576 -1.70 45.97 9.49
CA PRO A 576 -2.01 46.63 8.22
C PRO A 576 -1.65 45.68 7.07
N LEU A 577 -2.54 45.57 6.07
CA LEU A 577 -2.31 44.74 4.87
C LEU A 577 -2.33 45.64 3.66
N ASN A 578 -1.17 45.86 3.05
CA ASN A 578 -1.04 46.73 1.88
C ASN A 578 -1.21 45.94 0.57
N LYS A 579 -2.06 46.44 -0.34
CA LYS A 579 -2.29 45.81 -1.66
C LYS A 579 -1.07 46.10 -2.56
N ASN A 580 -0.60 45.11 -3.34
CA ASN A 580 0.51 45.16 -4.33
C ASN A 580 1.94 44.73 -3.86
N ALA A 581 2.09 43.61 -3.14
CA ALA A 581 3.41 43.00 -2.90
C ALA A 581 3.80 41.96 -3.98
N ASP A 582 5.08 41.93 -4.39
CA ASP A 582 5.59 40.96 -5.37
C ASP A 582 5.67 39.54 -4.79
N PHE A 583 5.05 38.57 -5.48
CA PHE A 583 4.83 37.23 -4.95
C PHE A 583 5.98 36.27 -5.30
N ASN A 584 6.70 35.79 -4.29
CA ASN A 584 7.61 34.66 -4.44
C ASN A 584 7.43 33.60 -3.34
N GLY A 585 7.99 32.41 -3.55
CA GLY A 585 7.87 31.30 -2.61
C GLY A 585 8.50 31.54 -1.23
N GLN A 586 9.41 32.51 -1.12
CA GLN A 586 10.05 32.91 0.13
C GLN A 586 9.09 33.69 1.02
N GLN A 587 8.30 34.60 0.43
CA GLN A 587 7.27 35.35 1.17
C GLN A 587 6.21 34.44 1.79
N ILE A 588 5.77 33.40 1.06
CA ILE A 588 4.85 32.38 1.60
C ILE A 588 5.45 31.69 2.83
N ILE A 589 6.76 31.41 2.83
CA ILE A 589 7.44 30.80 3.98
C ILE A 589 7.52 31.80 5.14
N LYS A 590 7.85 33.07 4.88
CA LYS A 590 7.88 34.12 5.90
C LYS A 590 6.52 34.24 6.62
N VAL A 591 5.41 34.32 5.88
CA VAL A 591 4.06 34.38 6.48
C VAL A 591 3.70 33.14 7.31
N LYS A 592 4.09 31.95 6.86
CA LYS A 592 3.89 30.72 7.63
C LYS A 592 4.66 30.76 8.95
N LEU A 593 5.92 31.19 8.91
CA LEU A 593 6.78 31.29 10.10
C LEU A 593 6.33 32.43 11.02
N TYR A 594 5.89 33.56 10.48
CA TYR A 594 5.31 34.67 11.23
C TYR A 594 4.17 34.20 12.12
N ARG A 595 3.18 33.53 11.51
CA ARG A 595 2.04 32.96 12.23
C ARG A 595 2.47 31.89 13.23
N GLU A 596 3.40 31.02 12.84
CA GLU A 596 3.93 29.96 13.72
C GLU A 596 4.61 30.53 14.97
N GLN A 597 5.24 31.69 14.85
CA GLN A 597 6.00 32.35 15.90
C GLN A 597 5.22 33.47 16.60
N ASN A 598 3.91 33.60 16.31
CA ASN A 598 3.05 34.69 16.80
C ASN A 598 3.66 36.09 16.57
N GLY A 599 4.30 36.30 15.41
CA GLY A 599 4.91 37.57 15.04
C GLY A 599 6.12 37.98 15.88
N ILE A 600 6.76 37.05 16.61
CA ILE A 600 7.92 37.35 17.46
C ILE A 600 9.18 36.64 16.95
N CYS A 601 10.32 37.33 16.96
CA CYS A 601 11.61 36.72 16.65
C CYS A 601 12.02 35.73 17.76
N PRO A 602 12.26 34.43 17.46
CA PRO A 602 12.61 33.44 18.46
C PRO A 602 14.01 33.65 19.06
N TYR A 603 14.88 34.43 18.39
CA TYR A 603 16.25 34.70 18.84
C TYR A 603 16.33 35.93 19.74
N SER A 604 15.71 37.04 19.35
CA SER A 604 15.81 38.32 20.07
C SER A 604 14.58 38.72 20.89
N ARG A 605 13.45 38.01 20.79
CA ARG A 605 12.13 38.39 21.35
C ARG A 605 11.51 39.68 20.77
N LYS A 606 12.18 40.36 19.84
CA LYS A 606 11.62 41.57 19.21
C LYS A 606 10.41 41.21 18.33
N PRO A 607 9.37 42.06 18.29
CA PRO A 607 8.25 41.88 17.37
C PRO A 607 8.74 41.99 15.92
N ILE A 608 8.08 41.25 15.04
CA ILE A 608 8.29 41.26 13.60
C ILE A 608 7.19 42.12 13.01
N ASP A 609 7.57 43.18 12.30
CA ASP A 609 6.61 43.97 11.52
C ASP A 609 6.23 43.21 10.25
N PHE A 610 4.92 43.02 10.02
CA PHE A 610 4.43 42.14 8.96
C PHE A 610 4.69 42.72 7.56
N ASP A 611 4.45 44.02 7.37
CA ASP A 611 4.66 44.69 6.08
C ASP A 611 6.15 44.79 5.75
N THR A 612 6.97 45.24 6.70
CA THR A 612 8.43 45.30 6.55
C THR A 612 9.02 43.91 6.28
N MET A 613 8.51 42.86 6.92
CA MET A 613 8.91 41.46 6.63
C MET A 613 8.68 41.06 5.17
N LEU A 614 7.60 41.53 4.55
CA LEU A 614 7.27 41.22 3.17
C LEU A 614 8.06 42.05 2.16
N GLN A 615 8.34 43.33 2.49
CA GLN A 615 8.93 44.29 1.56
C GLN A 615 10.46 44.41 1.67
N ASP A 616 11.04 44.20 2.86
CA ASP A 616 12.47 44.35 3.10
C ASP A 616 13.13 43.03 3.54
N ASP A 617 13.86 42.42 2.61
CA ASP A 617 14.67 41.22 2.87
C ASP A 617 15.91 41.50 3.76
N ASN A 618 16.27 42.77 3.98
CA ASN A 618 17.37 43.16 4.87
C ASN A 618 16.92 43.32 6.33
N ALA A 619 15.63 43.52 6.60
CA ALA A 619 15.11 43.60 7.97
C ALA A 619 14.94 42.20 8.59
N TYR A 620 14.33 41.26 7.84
CA TYR A 620 13.97 39.94 8.35
C TYR A 620 14.34 38.81 7.39
N GLN A 621 15.00 37.80 7.93
CA GLN A 621 15.52 36.65 7.18
C GLN A 621 14.99 35.33 7.72
N ILE A 622 14.89 34.34 6.82
CA ILE A 622 14.63 32.96 7.18
C ILE A 622 15.98 32.30 7.51
N ASP A 623 16.26 32.08 8.79
CA ASP A 623 17.43 31.33 9.24
C ASP A 623 17.20 29.82 9.12
N HIS A 624 18.27 29.09 8.78
CA HIS A 624 18.31 27.64 8.95
C HIS A 624 18.81 27.31 10.36
N ILE A 625 17.90 26.79 11.20
CA ILE A 625 18.14 26.46 12.61
C ILE A 625 19.47 25.69 12.75
N VAL A 626 19.55 24.54 12.11
CA VAL A 626 20.83 23.88 11.84
C VAL A 626 21.29 24.32 10.46
N PRO A 627 22.46 24.98 10.32
CA PRO A 627 22.94 25.53 9.06
C PRO A 627 22.82 24.54 7.90
N PHE A 628 22.38 25.03 6.73
CA PHE A 628 22.18 24.18 5.56
C PHE A 628 23.47 23.48 5.12
N SER A 629 24.61 24.16 5.21
CA SER A 629 25.96 23.63 4.92
C SER A 629 26.34 22.40 5.78
N ARG A 630 25.75 22.27 6.97
CA ARG A 630 25.97 21.17 7.91
C ARG A 630 24.90 20.10 7.79
N SER A 631 23.65 20.48 7.51
CA SER A 631 22.48 19.59 7.58
C SER A 631 21.87 19.14 6.25
N ASN A 632 22.06 19.90 5.16
CA ASN A 632 21.32 19.74 3.90
C ASN A 632 19.80 19.66 4.10
N ASN A 633 19.29 20.34 5.14
CA ASN A 633 17.88 20.30 5.50
C ASN A 633 17.22 21.66 5.25
N ASP A 634 16.61 21.81 4.08
CA ASP A 634 15.84 23.01 3.71
C ASP A 634 14.36 22.94 4.14
N GLY A 635 13.99 21.94 4.96
CA GLY A 635 12.63 21.74 5.43
C GLY A 635 12.17 22.86 6.36
N ILE A 636 10.85 23.14 6.36
CA ILE A 636 10.24 24.17 7.23
C ILE A 636 10.50 23.92 8.74
N THR A 637 10.67 22.67 9.16
CA THR A 637 11.06 22.32 10.54
C THR A 637 12.48 22.73 10.90
N ASN A 638 13.29 23.14 9.94
CA ASN A 638 14.66 23.64 10.13
C ASN A 638 14.75 25.14 9.79
N LYS A 639 13.62 25.85 9.69
CA LYS A 639 13.57 27.26 9.32
C LYS A 639 12.91 28.09 10.42
N VAL A 640 13.44 29.26 10.73
CA VAL A 640 12.80 30.25 11.61
C VAL A 640 12.92 31.62 11.02
N LEU A 641 11.94 32.49 11.28
CA LEU A 641 11.96 33.87 10.83
C LEU A 641 12.57 34.73 11.94
N VAL A 642 13.66 35.43 11.63
CA VAL A 642 14.45 36.19 12.60
C VAL A 642 14.84 37.55 12.03
N LEU A 643 15.29 38.46 12.89
CA LEU A 643 15.93 39.69 12.43
C LEU A 643 17.23 39.33 11.71
N THR A 644 17.55 40.05 10.64
CA THR A 644 18.78 39.84 9.87
C THR A 644 20.03 39.91 10.76
N GLU A 645 20.09 40.88 11.68
CA GLU A 645 21.19 41.02 12.63
C GLU A 645 21.44 39.74 13.45
N GLU A 646 20.38 39.10 13.94
CA GLU A 646 20.47 37.85 14.71
C GLU A 646 20.94 36.68 13.83
N ASN A 647 20.48 36.63 12.58
CA ASN A 647 20.92 35.62 11.62
C ASN A 647 22.41 35.75 11.30
N GLN A 648 22.90 36.98 11.09
CA GLN A 648 24.32 37.24 10.84
C GLN A 648 25.19 36.90 12.06
N LYS A 649 24.74 37.23 13.28
CA LYS A 649 25.43 36.88 14.53
C LYS A 649 25.50 35.36 14.77
N LYS A 650 24.43 34.62 14.45
CA LYS A 650 24.42 33.16 14.52
C LYS A 650 25.34 32.53 13.48
N SER A 651 25.32 33.03 12.24
CA SER A 651 26.15 32.53 11.14
C SER A 651 26.05 31.00 10.99
N ASN A 652 27.16 30.28 10.85
CA ASN A 652 27.22 28.82 10.68
C ASN A 652 27.10 28.02 12.01
N LYS A 653 26.57 28.65 13.07
CA LYS A 653 26.35 28.01 14.37
C LYS A 653 24.94 27.44 14.49
N THR A 654 24.78 26.38 15.27
CA THR A 654 23.47 25.96 15.78
C THR A 654 22.98 26.94 16.86
N PRO A 655 21.69 26.93 17.24
CA PRO A 655 21.24 27.80 18.32
C PRO A 655 21.95 27.48 19.64
N PHE A 656 22.31 26.21 19.89
CA PHE A 656 23.11 25.86 21.06
C PHE A 656 24.52 26.42 21.00
N GLU A 657 25.19 26.39 19.84
CA GLU A 657 26.51 27.02 19.69
C GLU A 657 26.45 28.56 19.78
N TYR A 658 25.29 29.16 19.51
CA TYR A 658 25.08 30.61 19.59
C TYR A 658 24.65 31.11 20.98
N PHE A 659 23.78 30.36 21.67
CA PHE A 659 23.24 30.72 22.99
C PHE A 659 23.89 29.96 24.15
N GLY A 660 24.37 28.74 23.91
CA GLY A 660 24.79 27.76 24.92
C GLY A 660 26.15 27.98 25.57
N ALA A 661 26.89 29.02 25.17
CA ALA A 661 28.08 29.47 25.91
C ALA A 661 27.71 30.10 27.27
N ASP A 662 26.48 30.61 27.39
CA ASP A 662 25.89 31.15 28.63
C ASP A 662 24.69 30.28 29.03
N GLU A 663 24.78 29.66 30.20
CA GLU A 663 23.76 28.73 30.69
C GLU A 663 22.41 29.41 30.95
N ASN A 664 22.41 30.66 31.42
CA ASN A 664 21.19 31.42 31.65
C ASN A 664 20.54 31.81 30.32
N ARG A 665 21.34 32.29 29.36
CA ARG A 665 20.87 32.64 28.02
C ARG A 665 20.30 31.41 27.28
N TRP A 666 20.89 30.23 27.50
CA TRP A 666 20.36 28.97 26.98
C TRP A 666 19.06 28.54 27.66
N LYS A 667 18.97 28.57 29.00
CA LYS A 667 17.75 28.25 29.76
C LYS A 667 16.58 29.13 29.31
N GLU A 668 16.83 30.43 29.12
CA GLU A 668 15.84 31.36 28.60
C GLU A 668 15.39 31.03 27.17
N PHE A 669 16.31 30.65 26.29
CA PHE A 669 15.98 30.22 24.93
C PHE A 669 15.18 28.92 24.92
N VAL A 670 15.55 27.94 25.77
CA VAL A 670 14.80 26.70 25.95
C VAL A 670 13.37 26.99 26.37
N ALA A 671 13.16 27.81 27.40
CA ALA A 671 11.82 28.18 27.86
C ALA A 671 10.99 28.87 26.75
N ARG A 672 11.60 29.76 25.96
CA ARG A 672 10.94 30.38 24.79
C ARG A 672 10.48 29.33 23.78
N VAL A 673 11.38 28.44 23.37
CA VAL A 673 11.10 27.40 22.38
C VAL A 673 10.02 26.44 22.88
N GLU A 674 10.06 26.08 24.17
CA GLU A 674 9.04 25.24 24.79
C GLU A 674 7.65 25.88 24.76
N SER A 675 7.58 27.19 25.01
CA SER A 675 6.37 28.01 24.96
C SER A 675 5.80 28.14 23.55
N ILE A 676 6.61 28.56 22.57
CA ILE A 676 6.18 28.76 21.17
C ILE A 676 5.65 27.45 20.57
N TYR A 677 6.34 26.34 20.84
CA TYR A 677 6.03 25.04 20.23
C TYR A 677 5.31 24.09 21.19
N LYS A 678 4.50 24.61 22.12
CA LYS A 678 3.77 23.79 23.10
C LYS A 678 2.85 22.76 22.42
N THR A 679 2.95 21.49 22.82
CA THR A 679 2.08 20.42 22.31
C THR A 679 0.65 20.58 22.80
N ARG A 680 -0.31 20.14 21.98
CA ARG A 680 -1.75 20.20 22.23
C ARG A 680 -2.29 18.86 22.73
N ASP A 681 -3.38 18.87 23.49
CA ASP A 681 -4.00 17.64 23.98
C ASP A 681 -4.64 16.83 22.83
N ILE A 682 -4.54 15.50 22.91
CA ILE A 682 -5.08 14.54 21.94
C ILE A 682 -6.23 13.70 22.54
N LYS A 683 -6.73 14.06 23.72
CA LYS A 683 -7.85 13.42 24.41
C LYS A 683 -9.15 14.24 24.36
N THR A 684 -9.37 14.99 23.29
CA THR A 684 -10.65 15.69 23.10
C THR A 684 -11.72 14.71 22.60
N ASP A 685 -13.00 15.01 22.84
CA ASP A 685 -14.11 14.18 22.33
C ASP A 685 -14.21 14.17 20.80
N ASP A 686 -13.62 15.17 20.13
CA ASP A 686 -13.59 15.27 18.68
C ASP A 686 -12.35 14.57 18.08
N LYS A 687 -12.61 13.45 17.38
CA LYS A 687 -11.60 12.69 16.64
C LYS A 687 -10.88 13.51 15.57
N ALA A 688 -11.54 14.49 14.95
CA ALA A 688 -10.91 15.34 13.94
C ALA A 688 -9.88 16.28 14.59
N THR A 689 -10.24 16.90 15.71
CA THR A 689 -9.33 17.71 16.53
C THR A 689 -8.13 16.90 17.04
N ASN A 690 -8.35 15.67 17.53
CA ASN A 690 -7.26 14.80 17.96
C ASN A 690 -6.25 14.49 16.83
N ALA A 691 -6.73 14.24 15.62
CA ALA A 691 -5.87 13.99 14.47
C ALA A 691 -5.02 15.23 14.09
N ILE A 692 -5.63 16.42 14.14
CA ILE A 692 -4.93 17.70 13.89
C ILE A 692 -3.87 17.94 14.97
N ASN A 693 -4.23 17.76 16.24
CA ASN A 693 -3.32 17.97 17.37
C ASN A 693 -2.17 16.96 17.34
N TYR A 694 -2.43 15.70 17.01
CA TYR A 694 -1.38 14.70 16.82
C TYR A 694 -0.38 15.11 15.73
N LYS A 695 -0.87 15.60 14.59
CA LYS A 695 -0.02 16.08 13.49
C LYS A 695 0.81 17.29 13.91
N TYR A 696 0.18 18.28 14.54
CA TYR A 696 0.87 19.47 15.06
C TYR A 696 1.92 19.10 16.12
N ASN A 697 1.62 18.17 17.03
CA ASN A 697 2.57 17.71 18.04
C ASN A 697 3.81 17.09 17.39
N GLY A 698 3.64 16.25 16.37
CA GLY A 698 4.77 15.70 15.62
C GLY A 698 5.64 16.78 14.96
N TYR A 699 5.00 17.81 14.39
CA TYR A 699 5.69 18.98 13.83
C TYR A 699 6.46 19.77 14.89
N ALA A 700 5.78 20.18 15.95
CA ALA A 700 6.31 20.98 17.04
C ALA A 700 7.47 20.28 17.74
N MET A 701 7.35 18.98 18.03
CA MET A 701 8.43 18.17 18.60
C MET A 701 9.67 18.16 17.72
N LYS A 702 9.51 18.05 16.40
CA LYS A 702 10.65 18.07 15.45
C LYS A 702 11.29 19.46 15.36
N LYS A 703 10.49 20.52 15.43
CA LYS A 703 10.97 21.91 15.47
C LYS A 703 11.79 22.16 16.75
N LYS A 704 11.25 21.78 17.91
CA LYS A 704 11.95 21.81 19.21
C LYS A 704 13.25 21.03 19.16
N GLN A 705 13.21 19.81 18.62
CA GLN A 705 14.41 18.98 18.51
C GLN A 705 15.53 19.67 17.73
N ASN A 706 15.23 20.40 16.65
CA ASN A 706 16.24 21.13 15.88
C ASN A 706 16.72 22.39 16.61
N LEU A 707 15.80 23.15 17.23
CA LEU A 707 16.13 24.39 17.95
C LEU A 707 16.95 24.11 19.21
N LEU A 708 16.62 23.04 19.93
CA LEU A 708 17.26 22.64 21.19
C LEU A 708 18.39 21.63 20.97
N LEU A 709 18.89 21.51 19.74
CA LEU A 709 19.90 20.53 19.37
C LEU A 709 21.26 20.93 19.94
N GLN A 710 21.69 20.23 21.00
CA GLN A 710 22.97 20.50 21.65
C GLN A 710 24.15 19.75 21.01
N ASP A 711 23.92 18.52 20.55
CA ASP A 711 24.95 17.68 19.92
C ASP A 711 24.64 17.47 18.44
N TYR A 712 25.35 18.22 17.59
CA TYR A 712 25.31 18.03 16.15
C TYR A 712 26.51 17.21 15.67
N LYS A 713 26.33 15.90 15.50
CA LYS A 713 27.32 15.08 14.80
C LYS A 713 27.47 15.57 13.37
N ASN A 714 28.67 16.04 13.04
CA ASN A 714 29.02 16.57 11.73
C ASN A 714 29.24 15.40 10.74
N ASP A 715 28.23 14.54 10.58
CA ASP A 715 28.22 13.52 9.54
C ASP A 715 28.20 14.29 8.21
N SER A 716 29.36 14.42 7.57
CA SER A 716 29.55 15.31 6.42
C SER A 716 28.38 15.20 5.43
N TRP A 717 27.84 16.34 4.99
CA TRP A 717 26.74 16.41 4.01
C TRP A 717 26.96 15.41 2.85
N ASN A 718 28.20 15.26 2.41
CA ASN A 718 28.66 14.36 1.35
C ASN A 718 28.16 12.91 1.51
N VAL A 719 28.22 12.32 2.71
CA VAL A 719 27.83 10.91 2.93
C VAL A 719 26.32 10.73 2.90
N ARG A 720 25.58 11.66 3.52
CA ARG A 720 24.10 11.64 3.60
C ARG A 720 23.44 11.99 2.27
N ALA A 721 24.10 12.82 1.46
CA ALA A 721 23.58 13.25 0.16
C ALA A 721 23.54 12.11 -0.86
N LEU A 722 24.58 11.27 -0.90
CA LEU A 722 24.77 10.20 -1.87
C LEU A 722 24.03 8.89 -1.54
N ASN A 723 23.50 8.74 -0.32
CA ASN A 723 22.91 7.49 0.16
C ASN A 723 21.53 7.69 0.80
N ASP A 724 20.48 7.29 0.09
CA ASP A 724 19.14 7.19 0.63
C ASP A 724 18.98 5.92 1.50
N THR A 725 18.65 6.12 2.77
CA THR A 725 18.58 5.05 3.77
C THR A 725 17.26 4.28 3.77
N ARG A 726 16.28 4.68 2.94
CA ARG A 726 15.00 3.97 2.86
C ARG A 726 15.20 2.52 2.44
N TYR A 727 14.47 1.62 3.10
CA TYR A 727 14.56 0.17 2.87
C TYR A 727 14.43 -0.19 1.38
N ILE A 728 13.45 0.40 0.68
CA ILE A 728 13.21 0.06 -0.72
C ILE A 728 14.34 0.53 -1.65
N THR A 729 14.94 1.67 -1.35
CA THR A 729 16.06 2.18 -2.13
C THR A 729 17.28 1.27 -1.95
N ARG A 730 17.59 0.90 -0.70
CA ARG A 730 18.66 -0.06 -0.39
C ARG A 730 18.43 -1.42 -1.07
N PHE A 731 17.19 -1.92 -1.06
CA PHE A 731 16.84 -3.15 -1.76
C PHE A 731 17.12 -3.04 -3.26
N ILE A 732 16.70 -1.95 -3.92
CA ILE A 732 16.93 -1.75 -5.37
C ILE A 732 18.43 -1.61 -5.67
N GLN A 733 19.19 -0.89 -4.85
CA GLN A 733 20.65 -0.80 -5.02
C GLN A 733 21.31 -2.19 -4.98
N ASN A 734 20.99 -2.99 -3.95
CA ASN A 734 21.53 -4.35 -3.82
C ASN A 734 21.04 -5.26 -4.95
N TYR A 735 19.77 -5.15 -5.34
CA TYR A 735 19.20 -5.92 -6.43
C TYR A 735 19.91 -5.63 -7.76
N LEU A 736 20.15 -4.35 -8.09
CA LEU A 736 20.87 -3.97 -9.30
C LEU A 736 22.34 -4.39 -9.25
N ARG A 737 23.02 -4.25 -8.10
CA ARG A 737 24.41 -4.74 -7.91
C ARG A 737 24.54 -6.24 -8.17
N GLN A 738 23.52 -7.02 -7.83
CA GLN A 738 23.52 -8.48 -8.00
C GLN A 738 23.08 -8.93 -9.40
N ASN A 739 22.36 -8.08 -10.16
CA ASN A 739 21.68 -8.47 -11.40
C ASN A 739 22.14 -7.67 -12.62
N VAL A 740 23.15 -6.80 -12.52
CA VAL A 740 23.64 -5.98 -13.63
C VAL A 740 25.16 -6.01 -13.63
N ASP A 741 25.74 -6.22 -14.81
CA ASP A 741 27.18 -6.17 -15.01
C ASP A 741 27.61 -4.72 -15.29
N PHE A 742 28.77 -4.32 -14.78
CA PHE A 742 29.30 -2.97 -14.94
C PHE A 742 30.54 -2.97 -15.84
N ALA A 743 30.78 -1.84 -16.50
CA ALA A 743 32.03 -1.61 -17.22
C ALA A 743 33.23 -1.60 -16.25
N GLU A 744 34.42 -1.89 -16.76
CA GLU A 744 35.67 -1.89 -15.99
C GLU A 744 35.97 -0.48 -15.44
N GLY A 745 36.52 -0.44 -14.21
CA GLY A 745 37.02 0.79 -13.60
C GLY A 745 37.43 0.58 -12.13
N GLU A 746 38.00 1.62 -11.53
CA GLU A 746 38.65 1.56 -10.21
C GLU A 746 37.70 1.72 -9.01
N GLU A 747 36.50 2.30 -9.21
CA GLU A 747 35.58 2.63 -8.13
C GLU A 747 34.83 1.40 -7.59
N LYS A 748 34.95 1.19 -6.27
CA LYS A 748 34.29 0.07 -5.56
C LYS A 748 32.76 0.16 -5.56
N GLN A 749 32.19 1.37 -5.62
CA GLN A 749 30.73 1.59 -5.56
C GLN A 749 30.16 1.99 -6.93
N ARG A 750 29.57 1.01 -7.63
CA ARG A 750 28.96 1.20 -8.97
C ARG A 750 27.48 1.62 -8.96
N VAL A 751 26.78 1.39 -7.85
CA VAL A 751 25.36 1.77 -7.68
C VAL A 751 25.19 2.75 -6.53
N ILE A 752 24.67 3.93 -6.84
CA ILE A 752 24.52 5.08 -5.94
C ILE A 752 23.03 5.42 -5.85
N ALA A 753 22.57 5.89 -4.70
CA ALA A 753 21.20 6.33 -4.55
C ALA A 753 21.14 7.69 -3.84
N PRO A 754 21.20 8.79 -4.61
CA PRO A 754 21.09 10.12 -4.05
C PRO A 754 19.80 10.27 -3.25
N SER A 755 19.89 10.97 -2.12
CA SER A 755 18.70 11.34 -1.36
C SER A 755 17.83 12.29 -2.18
N GLY A 756 16.52 12.06 -2.21
CA GLY A 756 15.60 12.93 -2.97
C GLY A 756 15.58 14.40 -2.50
N THR A 757 16.06 14.68 -1.27
CA THR A 757 16.32 16.06 -0.82
C THR A 757 17.46 16.70 -1.59
N THR A 758 18.54 15.96 -1.84
CA THR A 758 19.69 16.41 -2.63
C THR A 758 19.30 16.59 -4.09
N THR A 759 18.59 15.64 -4.70
CA THR A 759 18.08 15.80 -6.07
C THR A 759 17.21 17.05 -6.19
N ALA A 760 16.28 17.26 -5.25
CA ALA A 760 15.40 18.43 -5.27
C ALA A 760 16.16 19.76 -5.13
N TYR A 761 17.18 19.81 -4.26
CA TYR A 761 18.04 20.98 -4.07
C TYR A 761 18.82 21.32 -5.34
N LEU A 762 19.56 20.34 -5.89
CA LEU A 762 20.36 20.54 -7.11
C LEU A 762 19.48 20.91 -8.30
N ARG A 763 18.35 20.21 -8.49
CA ARG A 763 17.36 20.54 -9.52
C ARG A 763 16.90 22.00 -9.41
N LYS A 764 16.54 22.47 -8.20
CA LYS A 764 16.13 23.88 -8.01
C LYS A 764 17.26 24.85 -8.35
N ARG A 765 18.50 24.56 -7.92
CA ARG A 765 19.67 25.42 -8.16
C ARG A 765 20.11 25.46 -9.62
N TRP A 766 19.87 24.40 -10.38
CA TRP A 766 20.11 24.33 -11.83
C TRP A 766 18.98 24.93 -12.67
N GLY A 767 17.99 25.59 -12.07
CA GLY A 767 16.88 26.23 -12.79
C GLY A 767 15.85 25.26 -13.35
N LEU A 768 15.82 24.02 -12.87
CA LEU A 768 15.03 22.94 -13.42
C LEU A 768 13.65 22.86 -12.75
N ALA A 769 12.75 23.80 -13.04
CA ALA A 769 11.37 23.80 -12.52
C ALA A 769 10.56 22.56 -12.94
N LYS A 770 9.58 22.14 -12.14
CA LYS A 770 8.77 20.94 -12.40
C LYS A 770 7.30 21.30 -12.46
N ASP A 771 6.71 21.25 -13.65
CA ASP A 771 5.26 21.16 -13.82
C ASP A 771 4.86 19.68 -13.94
N ARG A 772 3.89 19.25 -13.12
CA ARG A 772 3.37 17.86 -13.13
C ARG A 772 2.02 17.76 -13.85
N SER A 773 1.43 18.90 -14.20
CA SER A 773 0.11 19.02 -14.79
C SER A 773 0.16 18.99 -16.32
N GLU A 774 1.27 19.42 -16.91
CA GLU A 774 1.46 19.47 -18.37
C GLU A 774 1.78 18.10 -18.97
N ASP A 775 2.86 17.45 -18.53
CA ASP A 775 3.32 16.18 -19.10
C ASP A 775 4.09 15.26 -18.11
N VAL A 776 4.45 14.07 -18.60
CA VAL A 776 5.27 13.09 -17.85
C VAL A 776 6.78 13.19 -18.10
N LEU A 777 7.25 14.10 -18.97
CA LEU A 777 8.66 14.25 -19.37
C LEU A 777 9.54 14.71 -18.21
N HIS A 778 8.95 15.33 -17.19
CA HIS A 778 9.63 15.68 -15.94
C HIS A 778 10.32 14.49 -15.25
N HIS A 779 9.91 13.24 -15.52
CA HIS A 779 10.60 12.06 -15.01
C HIS A 779 11.98 11.87 -15.66
N ALA A 780 12.12 12.13 -16.97
CA ALA A 780 13.40 12.09 -17.65
C ALA A 780 14.33 13.21 -17.16
N LYS A 781 13.77 14.40 -16.92
CA LYS A 781 14.46 15.51 -16.28
C LYS A 781 15.03 15.13 -14.90
N ASP A 782 14.21 14.51 -14.05
CA ASP A 782 14.64 14.04 -12.74
C ASP A 782 15.73 12.96 -12.87
N ALA A 783 15.60 12.04 -13.84
CA ALA A 783 16.62 11.03 -14.11
C ALA A 783 17.96 11.62 -14.58
N ALA A 784 17.94 12.68 -15.41
CA ALA A 784 19.16 13.38 -15.84
C ALA A 784 19.86 14.05 -14.66
N VAL A 785 19.11 14.70 -13.75
CA VAL A 785 19.65 15.25 -12.50
C VAL A 785 20.28 14.12 -11.67
N VAL A 786 19.58 12.99 -11.48
CA VAL A 786 20.09 11.84 -10.72
C VAL A 786 21.37 11.28 -11.33
N ALA A 787 21.44 11.14 -12.66
CA ALA A 787 22.62 10.64 -13.37
C ALA A 787 23.84 11.55 -13.18
N ALA A 788 23.62 12.85 -13.03
CA ALA A 788 24.66 13.87 -12.88
C ALA A 788 25.21 14.01 -11.45
N ILE A 789 24.51 13.46 -10.44
CA ILE A 789 24.95 13.60 -9.04
C ILE A 789 26.19 12.73 -8.78
N ASP A 790 27.30 13.35 -8.44
CA ASP A 790 28.51 12.67 -7.99
C ASP A 790 29.12 13.35 -6.73
N GLN A 791 30.24 12.80 -6.26
CA GLN A 791 30.92 13.31 -5.06
C GLN A 791 31.51 14.72 -5.29
N LYS A 792 31.99 15.02 -6.50
CA LYS A 792 32.58 16.32 -6.87
C LYS A 792 31.54 17.43 -6.81
N ILE A 793 30.38 17.23 -7.44
CA ILE A 793 29.28 18.19 -7.47
C ILE A 793 28.71 18.43 -6.07
N ILE A 794 28.56 17.40 -5.25
CA ILE A 794 28.07 17.58 -3.87
C ILE A 794 29.08 18.36 -3.03
N MET A 795 30.38 18.05 -3.17
CA MET A 795 31.43 18.81 -2.50
C MET A 795 31.41 20.28 -2.92
N GLN A 796 31.34 20.57 -4.23
CA GLN A 796 31.28 21.95 -4.73
C GLN A 796 30.01 22.68 -4.26
N ALA A 797 28.86 22.00 -4.24
CA ALA A 797 27.61 22.55 -3.71
C ALA A 797 27.72 22.85 -2.20
N ASN A 798 28.47 22.04 -1.44
CA ASN A 798 28.83 22.26 -0.04
C ASN A 798 29.68 23.51 0.14
N LEU A 799 30.74 23.64 -0.63
CA LEU A 799 31.58 24.82 -0.62
C LEU A 799 30.79 26.08 -1.01
N HIS A 800 29.90 25.97 -2.00
CA HIS A 800 29.05 27.08 -2.42
C HIS A 800 28.08 27.52 -1.31
N ALA A 801 27.50 26.56 -0.57
CA ALA A 801 26.66 26.86 0.59
C ALA A 801 27.43 27.51 1.76
N LYS A 802 28.75 27.33 1.82
CA LYS A 802 29.67 27.93 2.81
C LYS A 802 30.38 29.19 2.29
N ARG A 803 29.98 29.73 1.14
CA ARG A 803 30.69 30.80 0.43
C ARG A 803 31.09 32.00 1.30
N HIS A 804 30.19 32.49 2.14
CA HIS A 804 30.46 33.63 3.01
C HIS A 804 31.51 33.31 4.10
N GLU A 805 31.40 32.15 4.75
CA GLU A 805 32.35 31.65 5.76
C GLU A 805 33.74 31.38 5.15
N ILE A 806 33.78 30.75 3.97
CA ILE A 806 35.04 30.45 3.28
C ILE A 806 35.72 31.75 2.83
N LYS A 807 34.98 32.79 2.44
CA LYS A 807 35.56 34.10 2.08
C LYS A 807 36.28 34.73 3.26
N GLU A 808 35.71 34.64 4.47
CA GLU A 808 36.36 35.11 5.70
C GLU A 808 37.58 34.25 6.09
N LEU A 809 37.48 32.92 5.96
CA LEU A 809 38.60 32.01 6.24
C LEU A 809 39.76 32.11 5.23
N LEU A 810 39.46 32.36 3.95
CA LEU A 810 40.47 32.54 2.90
C LEU A 810 41.18 33.89 3.02
N ALA A 811 40.50 34.94 3.49
CA ALA A 811 41.13 36.22 3.81
C ALA A 811 42.19 36.10 4.92
N ALA A 812 42.11 35.03 5.73
CA ALA A 812 43.04 34.74 6.83
C ALA A 812 44.10 33.66 6.50
N ALA A 813 44.18 33.13 5.28
CA ALA A 813 44.98 31.93 4.96
C ALA A 813 46.19 32.19 4.03
N LYS A 814 47.33 31.55 4.34
CA LYS A 814 48.58 31.50 3.55
C LYS A 814 48.49 30.53 2.32
N THR A 815 49.27 30.78 1.25
CA THR A 815 49.13 30.17 -0.11
C THR A 815 49.87 28.82 -0.32
N MET A 816 49.56 28.09 -1.41
CA MET A 816 50.20 26.80 -1.78
C MET A 816 51.70 26.92 -2.10
N GLU A 817 52.16 28.05 -2.66
CA GLU A 817 53.56 28.31 -3.01
C GLU A 817 54.48 28.44 -1.78
N GLU A 818 53.92 28.70 -0.59
CA GLU A 818 54.68 28.83 0.65
C GLU A 818 54.93 27.47 1.35
N LYS A 819 54.42 26.35 0.80
CA LYS A 819 54.40 25.03 1.46
C LYS A 819 54.78 23.85 0.55
N THR A 820 55.28 24.15 -0.64
CA THR A 820 55.88 23.18 -1.56
C THR A 820 57.35 23.54 -1.71
N ASP A 821 58.26 22.56 -1.66
CA ASP A 821 59.67 22.86 -1.85
C ASP A 821 59.89 23.37 -3.28
N LYS A 822 60.44 24.58 -3.41
CA LYS A 822 60.57 25.29 -4.69
C LYS A 822 61.63 24.68 -5.62
N LEU A 823 62.50 23.81 -5.11
CA LEU A 823 63.57 23.16 -5.85
C LEU A 823 63.24 21.71 -6.22
N THR A 824 62.53 20.97 -5.35
CA THR A 824 62.26 19.53 -5.56
C THR A 824 60.82 19.20 -5.96
N GLY A 825 59.86 20.09 -5.68
CA GLY A 825 58.44 19.82 -5.92
C GLY A 825 57.80 18.82 -4.95
N GLU A 826 58.52 18.37 -3.91
CA GLU A 826 58.00 17.46 -2.91
C GLU A 826 57.07 18.16 -1.90
N ILE A 827 56.04 17.42 -1.46
CA ILE A 827 55.06 17.88 -0.48
C ILE A 827 55.69 17.78 0.91
N ILE A 828 55.92 18.92 1.55
CA ILE A 828 56.61 19.02 2.85
C ILE A 828 55.69 18.56 4.01
N ASP A 829 54.37 18.72 3.86
CA ASP A 829 53.34 18.30 4.84
C ASP A 829 52.03 17.93 4.13
N GLU A 830 51.64 16.67 4.20
CA GLU A 830 50.46 16.11 3.52
C GLU A 830 49.14 16.66 4.06
N ASP A 831 49.08 17.00 5.35
CA ASP A 831 47.86 17.49 6.01
C ASP A 831 47.63 18.99 5.68
N GLU A 832 48.70 19.79 5.63
CA GLU A 832 48.70 21.16 5.10
C GLU A 832 48.44 21.20 3.59
N PHE A 833 49.00 20.28 2.80
CA PHE A 833 48.70 20.17 1.37
C PHE A 833 47.23 19.83 1.10
N ASN A 834 46.66 18.90 1.87
CA ASN A 834 45.23 18.59 1.83
C ASN A 834 44.36 19.79 2.21
N LYS A 835 44.77 20.61 3.19
CA LYS A 835 44.12 21.88 3.51
C LYS A 835 44.24 22.88 2.36
N ALA A 836 45.39 22.98 1.70
CA ALA A 836 45.62 23.88 0.58
C ALA A 836 44.83 23.46 -0.68
N GLN A 837 44.69 22.17 -0.95
CA GLN A 837 43.83 21.63 -2.01
C GLN A 837 42.34 21.91 -1.73
N ARG A 838 41.91 21.82 -0.47
CA ARG A 838 40.56 22.27 -0.05
C ARG A 838 40.37 23.78 -0.27
N ARG A 839 41.40 24.60 0.00
CA ARG A 839 41.40 26.06 -0.27
C ARG A 839 41.32 26.36 -1.78
N LYS A 840 42.07 25.66 -2.63
CA LYS A 840 42.00 25.78 -4.10
C LYS A 840 40.60 25.48 -4.65
N ASN A 841 39.99 24.38 -4.20
CA ASN A 841 38.62 24.03 -4.58
C ASN A 841 37.59 25.06 -4.08
N ALA A 842 37.79 25.59 -2.87
CA ALA A 842 37.00 26.70 -2.34
C ALA A 842 37.13 27.96 -3.20
N MET A 843 38.35 28.34 -3.58
CA MET A 843 38.64 29.54 -4.38
C MET A 843 38.03 29.46 -5.80
N LEU A 844 38.03 28.26 -6.41
CA LEU A 844 37.35 28.02 -7.68
C LEU A 844 35.82 28.22 -7.58
N VAL A 845 35.19 27.75 -6.50
CA VAL A 845 33.75 27.93 -6.27
C VAL A 845 33.42 29.39 -5.92
N LEU A 846 34.34 30.08 -5.22
CA LEU A 846 34.18 31.47 -4.80
C LEU A 846 34.47 32.51 -5.88
N SER A 847 35.28 32.17 -6.87
CA SER A 847 35.54 33.03 -8.03
C SER A 847 34.38 32.99 -9.04
N SER A 848 33.72 31.84 -9.17
CA SER A 848 32.52 31.72 -10.02
C SER A 848 31.31 32.45 -9.43
N LYS A 849 30.60 33.27 -10.21
CA LYS A 849 29.30 33.85 -9.82
C LYS A 849 28.15 32.82 -9.87
N HIS A 850 28.37 31.66 -10.49
CA HIS A 850 27.32 30.68 -10.77
C HIS A 850 27.37 29.49 -9.80
N PHE A 851 26.23 28.82 -9.62
CA PHE A 851 26.14 27.58 -8.86
C PHE A 851 26.80 26.43 -9.64
N PRO A 852 27.57 25.51 -9.01
CA PRO A 852 28.28 24.44 -9.70
C PRO A 852 27.35 23.54 -10.52
N GLN A 853 27.77 23.21 -11.74
CA GLN A 853 27.06 22.32 -12.66
C GLN A 853 27.99 21.19 -13.12
N PRO A 854 27.45 20.04 -13.57
CA PRO A 854 28.23 18.92 -14.10
C PRO A 854 29.19 19.34 -15.23
N TRP A 855 28.67 20.15 -16.15
CA TRP A 855 29.38 20.85 -17.22
C TRP A 855 28.65 22.15 -17.52
N ASP A 856 29.24 22.99 -18.36
CA ASP A 856 28.68 24.28 -18.71
C ASP A 856 27.31 24.14 -19.38
N SER A 857 26.35 24.97 -18.95
CA SER A 857 24.98 24.96 -19.46
C SER A 857 24.19 23.65 -19.27
N PHE A 858 24.59 22.72 -18.41
CA PHE A 858 23.86 21.48 -18.10
C PHE A 858 22.36 21.71 -17.86
N GLY A 859 22.00 22.70 -17.03
CA GLY A 859 20.60 23.03 -16.76
C GLY A 859 19.82 23.42 -18.02
N LYS A 860 20.45 24.17 -18.93
CA LYS A 860 19.85 24.55 -20.22
C LYS A 860 19.71 23.36 -21.15
N GLU A 861 20.71 22.49 -21.21
CA GLU A 861 20.66 21.26 -22.01
C GLU A 861 19.50 20.36 -21.57
N VAL A 862 19.35 20.11 -20.26
CA VAL A 862 18.24 19.29 -19.73
C VAL A 862 16.88 19.90 -20.09
N MET A 863 16.72 21.23 -19.95
CA MET A 863 15.49 21.92 -20.36
C MET A 863 15.19 21.68 -21.84
N LYS A 864 16.15 21.95 -22.73
CA LYS A 864 15.99 21.78 -24.18
C LYS A 864 15.69 20.34 -24.57
N ARG A 865 16.41 19.37 -24.00
CA ARG A 865 16.25 17.92 -24.25
C ARG A 865 14.94 17.33 -23.73
N THR A 866 14.23 18.04 -22.86
CA THR A 866 12.93 17.60 -22.31
C THR A 866 11.74 18.40 -22.85
N LEU A 867 11.94 19.24 -23.87
CA LEU A 867 10.85 19.92 -24.57
C LEU A 867 9.98 18.92 -25.34
N ASN A 868 8.67 19.14 -25.28
CA ASN A 868 7.70 18.42 -26.09
C ASN A 868 7.47 19.14 -27.43
N VAL A 869 8.47 19.06 -28.32
CA VAL A 869 8.47 19.74 -29.64
C VAL A 869 8.83 18.77 -30.75
N ASP A 870 8.64 19.17 -32.01
CA ASP A 870 9.06 18.39 -33.18
C ASP A 870 10.60 18.30 -33.31
N ILE A 871 11.07 17.40 -34.18
CA ILE A 871 12.49 17.14 -34.38
C ILE A 871 13.24 18.41 -34.79
N LYS A 872 12.74 19.15 -35.78
CA LYS A 872 13.43 20.31 -36.35
C LYS A 872 13.59 21.40 -35.31
N THR A 873 12.52 21.67 -34.56
CA THR A 873 12.54 22.63 -33.45
C THR A 873 13.54 22.22 -32.37
N LEU A 874 13.52 20.95 -31.92
CA LEU A 874 14.48 20.46 -30.93
C LEU A 874 15.94 20.60 -31.40
N GLN A 875 16.23 20.18 -32.63
CA GLN A 875 17.59 20.23 -33.16
C GLN A 875 18.10 21.66 -33.35
N ASN A 876 17.21 22.61 -33.61
CA ASN A 876 17.54 24.03 -33.66
C ASN A 876 17.77 24.62 -32.27
N GLU A 877 16.94 24.26 -31.29
CA GLU A 877 17.13 24.64 -29.89
C GLU A 877 18.49 24.18 -29.36
N LEU A 878 18.99 23.01 -29.79
CA LEU A 878 20.28 22.47 -29.37
C LEU A 878 21.50 23.15 -30.00
N ARG A 879 21.33 24.14 -30.89
CA ARG A 879 22.46 24.92 -31.43
C ARG A 879 23.15 25.74 -30.32
N GLY A 880 24.48 25.85 -30.43
CA GLY A 880 25.30 26.63 -29.47
C GLY A 880 25.49 25.98 -28.10
N LEU A 881 25.32 24.66 -28.00
CA LEU A 881 25.78 23.89 -26.84
C LEU A 881 27.20 23.37 -27.13
N ASP A 882 28.14 23.70 -26.25
CA ASP A 882 29.59 23.53 -26.50
C ASP A 882 30.03 22.07 -26.72
N ASN A 883 29.28 21.10 -26.17
CA ASN A 883 29.63 19.67 -26.18
C ASN A 883 28.88 18.85 -27.25
N TYR A 884 28.25 19.50 -28.24
CA TYR A 884 27.47 18.85 -29.29
C TYR A 884 28.16 19.00 -30.65
N ASP A 885 28.71 17.89 -31.17
CA ASP A 885 29.03 17.81 -32.60
C ASP A 885 27.75 17.85 -33.45
N GLU A 886 27.88 18.36 -34.68
CA GLU A 886 26.74 18.57 -35.57
C GLU A 886 26.03 17.26 -35.93
N GLU A 887 26.80 16.19 -36.14
CA GLU A 887 26.27 14.85 -36.43
C GLU A 887 25.40 14.36 -35.27
N PHE A 888 25.88 14.45 -34.02
CA PHE A 888 25.10 14.09 -32.85
C PHE A 888 23.85 14.94 -32.72
N ARG A 889 23.98 16.27 -32.84
CA ARG A 889 22.85 17.22 -32.76
C ARG A 889 21.73 16.83 -33.74
N LEU A 890 22.08 16.51 -34.99
CA LEU A 890 21.14 16.08 -36.03
C LEU A 890 20.60 14.66 -35.81
N SER A 891 21.25 13.84 -34.99
CA SER A 891 20.77 12.52 -34.59
C SER A 891 19.75 12.56 -33.43
N VAL A 892 19.75 13.64 -32.63
CA VAL A 892 18.88 13.77 -31.45
C VAL A 892 17.42 13.87 -31.85
N LYS A 893 16.57 13.13 -31.13
CA LYS A 893 15.11 13.08 -31.30
C LYS A 893 14.40 13.49 -30.01
N PRO A 894 13.15 14.00 -30.09
CA PRO A 894 12.34 14.26 -28.92
C PRO A 894 12.03 12.99 -28.13
N ILE A 895 11.65 13.15 -26.87
CA ILE A 895 11.34 12.01 -26.00
C ILE A 895 10.01 11.38 -26.45
N PHE A 896 10.07 10.13 -26.90
CA PHE A 896 8.87 9.33 -27.08
C PHE A 896 8.56 8.50 -25.83
N VAL A 897 7.51 8.90 -25.09
CA VAL A 897 7.12 8.21 -23.85
C VAL A 897 6.60 6.81 -24.16
N SER A 898 7.29 5.79 -23.63
CA SER A 898 6.91 4.38 -23.79
C SER A 898 5.89 3.95 -22.72
N ARG A 899 4.78 3.30 -23.12
CA ARG A 899 3.77 2.76 -22.19
C ARG A 899 3.69 1.25 -22.26
N MET A 900 3.54 0.59 -21.11
CA MET A 900 3.42 -0.87 -21.04
C MET A 900 2.12 -1.37 -21.68
N PRO A 901 2.17 -2.19 -22.76
CA PRO A 901 0.99 -2.74 -23.40
C PRO A 901 0.28 -3.75 -22.50
N ARG A 902 -1.04 -3.89 -22.64
CA ARG A 902 -1.88 -4.81 -21.85
C ARG A 902 -2.57 -5.84 -22.73
N ARG A 903 -1.80 -6.80 -23.24
CA ARG A 903 -2.28 -7.84 -24.17
C ARG A 903 -2.87 -9.09 -23.49
N LYS A 904 -3.47 -8.92 -22.30
CA LYS A 904 -3.97 -10.05 -21.52
C LYS A 904 -5.31 -10.53 -22.10
N ALA A 905 -5.37 -11.78 -22.54
CA ALA A 905 -6.57 -12.40 -23.10
C ALA A 905 -7.70 -12.67 -22.08
N THR A 906 -7.44 -12.51 -20.77
CA THR A 906 -8.39 -12.84 -19.69
C THR A 906 -8.92 -11.59 -19.01
N GLY A 907 -10.21 -11.57 -18.70
CA GLY A 907 -10.87 -10.52 -17.91
C GLY A 907 -12.15 -11.03 -17.27
N SER A 908 -13.00 -10.13 -16.79
CA SER A 908 -14.35 -10.54 -16.36
C SER A 908 -15.16 -10.92 -17.58
N ALA A 909 -15.78 -12.11 -17.60
CA ALA A 909 -16.60 -12.56 -18.72
C ALA A 909 -17.85 -11.68 -18.91
N HIS A 910 -18.52 -11.35 -17.80
CA HIS A 910 -19.71 -10.51 -17.73
C HIS A 910 -19.65 -9.62 -16.48
N LYS A 911 -20.58 -8.65 -16.36
CA LYS A 911 -20.81 -7.89 -15.11
C LYS A 911 -21.50 -8.78 -14.07
N GLU A 912 -21.32 -8.48 -12.79
CA GLU A 912 -21.87 -9.29 -11.68
C GLU A 912 -23.40 -9.18 -11.55
N THR A 913 -23.98 -8.05 -11.94
CA THR A 913 -25.43 -7.83 -11.88
C THR A 913 -26.16 -8.70 -12.89
N ILE A 914 -27.00 -9.60 -12.39
CA ILE A 914 -27.91 -10.44 -13.19
C ILE A 914 -29.21 -9.67 -13.43
N ARG A 915 -29.71 -9.70 -14.67
CA ARG A 915 -30.95 -9.08 -15.13
C ARG A 915 -31.99 -10.13 -15.49
N SER A 916 -33.25 -9.71 -15.50
CA SER A 916 -34.36 -10.50 -16.01
C SER A 916 -34.08 -10.98 -17.45
N PRO A 917 -34.39 -12.25 -17.79
CA PRO A 917 -34.32 -12.73 -19.16
C PRO A 917 -35.44 -12.17 -20.04
N LYS A 918 -36.54 -11.69 -19.43
CA LYS A 918 -37.67 -11.07 -20.12
C LYS A 918 -37.28 -9.69 -20.67
N VAL A 919 -37.70 -9.44 -21.90
CA VAL A 919 -37.44 -8.22 -22.67
C VAL A 919 -38.72 -7.37 -22.74
N LYS A 920 -38.56 -6.04 -22.66
CA LYS A 920 -39.56 -5.03 -23.02
C LYS A 920 -39.01 -4.19 -24.18
N ASP A 921 -39.85 -3.37 -24.82
CA ASP A 921 -39.56 -2.43 -25.91
C ASP A 921 -38.10 -1.95 -25.95
N GLY A 922 -37.45 -2.06 -27.12
CA GLY A 922 -36.06 -1.61 -27.30
C GLY A 922 -35.00 -2.41 -26.53
N ASP A 923 -35.22 -3.72 -26.32
CA ASP A 923 -34.35 -4.65 -25.57
C ASP A 923 -34.12 -4.27 -24.09
N GLN A 924 -35.07 -3.55 -23.49
CA GLN A 924 -34.99 -3.20 -22.07
C GLN A 924 -35.24 -4.42 -21.18
N ARG A 925 -34.51 -4.48 -20.07
CA ARG A 925 -34.57 -5.59 -19.09
C ARG A 925 -34.69 -5.04 -17.69
N THR A 926 -35.28 -5.79 -16.76
CA THR A 926 -35.45 -5.32 -15.38
C THR A 926 -34.34 -5.82 -14.45
N VAL A 927 -33.99 -4.98 -13.47
CA VAL A 927 -33.11 -5.30 -12.34
C VAL A 927 -33.76 -4.85 -11.03
N ARG A 928 -33.59 -5.62 -9.95
CA ARG A 928 -34.06 -5.21 -8.61
C ARG A 928 -33.03 -4.29 -7.95
N MET A 929 -33.46 -3.08 -7.57
CA MET A 929 -32.64 -2.10 -6.86
C MET A 929 -33.15 -1.88 -5.44
N PRO A 930 -32.27 -1.91 -4.41
CA PRO A 930 -32.64 -1.55 -3.04
C PRO A 930 -33.07 -0.09 -2.94
N LEU A 931 -34.11 0.22 -2.16
CA LEU A 931 -34.62 1.58 -2.02
C LEU A 931 -33.54 2.59 -1.64
N LYS A 932 -32.65 2.24 -0.69
CA LYS A 932 -31.50 3.07 -0.27
C LYS A 932 -30.50 3.42 -1.39
N LYS A 933 -30.68 2.91 -2.62
CA LYS A 933 -29.86 3.21 -3.80
C LYS A 933 -30.67 3.75 -4.99
N VAL A 934 -31.98 3.87 -4.86
CA VAL A 934 -32.90 4.25 -5.94
C VAL A 934 -33.04 5.76 -5.94
N LYS A 935 -32.64 6.40 -7.03
CA LYS A 935 -32.84 7.83 -7.24
C LYS A 935 -34.15 8.10 -7.98
N ARG A 936 -34.55 9.37 -8.06
CA ARG A 936 -35.75 9.84 -8.75
C ARG A 936 -35.85 9.27 -10.16
N LYS A 937 -34.79 9.43 -10.97
CA LYS A 937 -34.71 8.90 -12.34
C LYS A 937 -34.90 7.37 -12.44
N ASP A 938 -34.53 6.64 -11.38
CA ASP A 938 -34.67 5.19 -11.35
C ASP A 938 -36.12 4.78 -11.04
N VAL A 939 -36.83 5.57 -10.22
CA VAL A 939 -38.28 5.41 -9.97
C VAL A 939 -39.07 5.74 -11.23
N GLU A 940 -38.73 6.85 -11.90
CA GLU A 940 -39.34 7.26 -13.18
C GLU A 940 -39.17 6.19 -14.27
N ASN A 941 -38.04 5.48 -14.25
CA ASN A 941 -37.73 4.36 -15.15
C ASN A 941 -38.03 2.97 -14.52
N SER A 942 -38.96 2.90 -13.57
CA SER A 942 -39.35 1.65 -12.91
C SER A 942 -40.62 1.05 -13.48
N THR A 943 -40.85 -0.24 -13.19
CA THR A 943 -42.12 -0.91 -13.54
C THR A 943 -43.30 -0.40 -12.71
N LEU A 944 -43.05 0.40 -11.66
CA LEU A 944 -44.10 0.87 -10.76
C LEU A 944 -45.00 1.91 -11.41
N LYS A 945 -44.47 2.65 -12.40
CA LYS A 945 -45.23 3.64 -13.15
C LYS A 945 -46.49 3.01 -13.78
N GLU A 946 -46.38 1.76 -14.22
CA GLU A 946 -47.48 1.00 -14.79
C GLU A 946 -48.16 0.09 -13.74
N SER A 947 -47.39 -0.54 -12.84
CA SER A 947 -47.92 -1.61 -11.97
C SER A 947 -48.51 -1.13 -10.64
N ASP A 948 -48.04 -0.01 -10.09
CA ASP A 948 -48.37 0.44 -8.73
C ASP A 948 -48.20 1.96 -8.58
N LYS A 949 -49.20 2.71 -9.08
CA LYS A 949 -49.18 4.18 -9.12
C LYS A 949 -49.05 4.82 -7.75
N TRP A 950 -49.63 4.22 -6.70
CA TRP A 950 -49.53 4.72 -5.33
C TRP A 950 -48.09 4.67 -4.84
N LEU A 951 -47.46 3.49 -4.94
CA LEU A 951 -46.09 3.32 -4.49
C LEU A 951 -45.13 4.18 -5.32
N TYR A 952 -45.36 4.28 -6.63
CA TYR A 952 -44.60 5.17 -7.51
C TYR A 952 -44.63 6.63 -7.01
N LYS A 953 -45.81 7.18 -6.74
CA LYS A 953 -45.96 8.57 -6.27
C LYS A 953 -45.31 8.76 -4.90
N LYS A 954 -45.57 7.85 -3.96
CA LYS A 954 -45.02 7.91 -2.59
C LYS A 954 -43.49 7.89 -2.58
N LEU A 955 -42.87 7.10 -3.45
CA LEU A 955 -41.40 7.04 -3.56
C LEU A 955 -40.81 8.34 -4.12
N LEU A 956 -41.46 8.97 -5.10
CA LEU A 956 -41.03 10.26 -5.65
C LEU A 956 -41.14 11.38 -4.61
N GLU A 957 -42.31 11.50 -3.96
CA GLU A 957 -42.55 12.49 -2.90
C GLU A 957 -41.49 12.40 -1.80
N ARG A 958 -41.12 11.16 -1.42
CA ARG A 958 -40.13 10.92 -0.38
C ARG A 958 -38.70 11.20 -0.84
N LEU A 959 -38.37 11.06 -2.11
CA LEU A 959 -37.07 11.45 -2.63
C LEU A 959 -36.96 12.98 -2.73
N ASP A 960 -38.04 13.64 -3.16
CA ASP A 960 -38.10 15.10 -3.28
C ASP A 960 -37.94 15.78 -1.93
N ALA A 961 -38.56 15.25 -0.87
CA ALA A 961 -38.43 15.76 0.50
C ALA A 961 -37.01 15.67 1.08
N TYR A 962 -36.11 14.88 0.47
CA TYR A 962 -34.75 14.66 0.95
C TYR A 962 -33.68 14.92 -0.12
N ASP A 963 -33.96 15.81 -1.08
CA ASP A 963 -33.00 16.24 -2.12
C ASP A 963 -32.40 15.05 -2.91
N ASP A 964 -33.26 14.12 -3.33
CA ASP A 964 -32.89 12.88 -4.03
C ASP A 964 -31.82 12.04 -3.30
N ASN A 965 -31.79 12.12 -1.96
CA ASN A 965 -30.92 11.32 -1.11
C ASN A 965 -31.64 10.04 -0.60
N PRO A 966 -31.45 8.88 -1.25
CA PRO A 966 -32.20 7.67 -0.93
C PRO A 966 -31.88 7.08 0.44
N GLU A 967 -30.67 7.29 0.98
CA GLU A 967 -30.32 6.76 2.30
C GLU A 967 -31.11 7.46 3.41
N LYS A 968 -31.28 8.78 3.28
CA LYS A 968 -32.11 9.58 4.20
C LYS A 968 -33.59 9.35 3.94
N ALA A 969 -34.01 9.45 2.68
CA ALA A 969 -35.40 9.25 2.28
C ALA A 969 -35.95 7.93 2.81
N PHE A 970 -35.21 6.83 2.67
CA PHE A 970 -35.66 5.49 3.05
C PHE A 970 -34.99 4.95 4.32
N ALA A 971 -34.61 5.83 5.25
CA ALA A 971 -34.18 5.44 6.59
C ALA A 971 -35.33 4.79 7.36
N GLU A 972 -36.48 5.47 7.38
CA GLU A 972 -37.75 4.94 7.88
C GLU A 972 -38.36 3.95 6.85
N PRO A 973 -38.89 2.79 7.26
CA PRO A 973 -39.46 1.81 6.32
C PRO A 973 -40.68 2.35 5.54
N ILE A 974 -40.91 1.80 4.34
CA ILE A 974 -42.12 2.04 3.55
C ILE A 974 -42.97 0.78 3.52
N TYR A 975 -44.27 0.93 3.74
CA TYR A 975 -45.24 -0.13 3.56
C TYR A 975 -46.17 0.21 2.40
N LYS A 976 -46.57 -0.80 1.63
CA LYS A 976 -47.49 -0.58 0.51
C LYS A 976 -48.86 -0.14 1.04
N ASN A 977 -49.41 0.94 0.47
CA ASN A 977 -50.63 1.60 0.93
C ASN A 977 -50.60 2.00 2.42
N ASP A 978 -49.39 2.23 2.97
CA ASP A 978 -49.12 2.51 4.38
C ASP A 978 -49.70 1.46 5.36
N LYS A 979 -49.99 0.24 4.88
CA LYS A 979 -50.52 -0.86 5.71
C LYS A 979 -49.39 -1.71 6.30
N LYS A 980 -49.35 -1.79 7.64
CA LYS A 980 -48.41 -2.65 8.37
C LYS A 980 -48.92 -4.07 8.57
N THR A 981 -50.20 -4.32 8.33
CA THR A 981 -50.84 -5.64 8.47
C THR A 981 -51.71 -5.97 7.25
N ASP A 982 -51.88 -7.26 6.98
CA ASP A 982 -52.84 -7.75 6.00
C ASP A 982 -54.28 -7.78 6.55
N LYS A 983 -55.24 -8.27 5.75
CA LYS A 983 -56.66 -8.36 6.14
C LYS A 983 -56.90 -9.33 7.32
N ASN A 984 -55.95 -10.20 7.61
CA ASN A 984 -56.03 -11.23 8.65
C ASN A 984 -55.20 -10.85 9.89
N GLY A 985 -54.71 -9.61 9.97
CA GLY A 985 -53.91 -9.11 11.09
C GLY A 985 -52.42 -9.48 11.03
N ASN A 986 -51.95 -10.20 10.00
CA ASN A 986 -50.54 -10.60 9.90
C ASN A 986 -49.66 -9.42 9.49
N LYS A 987 -48.48 -9.29 10.10
CA LYS A 987 -47.52 -8.22 9.79
C LYS A 987 -47.00 -8.31 8.35
N LEU A 988 -47.11 -7.21 7.60
CA LEU A 988 -46.56 -7.07 6.27
C LEU A 988 -45.07 -6.71 6.31
N SER A 989 -44.32 -7.16 5.31
CA SER A 989 -42.92 -6.73 5.14
C SER A 989 -42.85 -5.37 4.44
N PRO A 990 -41.95 -4.47 4.88
CA PRO A 990 -41.75 -3.21 4.18
C PRO A 990 -41.17 -3.43 2.78
N VAL A 991 -41.44 -2.48 1.88
CA VAL A 991 -40.82 -2.41 0.57
C VAL A 991 -39.32 -2.17 0.76
N SER A 992 -38.50 -3.11 0.29
CA SER A 992 -37.04 -3.02 0.40
C SER A 992 -36.34 -2.82 -0.95
N THR A 993 -37.00 -3.21 -2.04
CA THR A 993 -36.47 -3.14 -3.42
C THR A 993 -37.57 -2.88 -4.43
N ILE A 994 -37.25 -2.21 -5.55
CA ILE A 994 -38.13 -2.04 -6.71
C ILE A 994 -37.48 -2.58 -7.99
N LYS A 995 -38.27 -2.84 -9.04
CA LYS A 995 -37.76 -3.24 -10.36
C LYS A 995 -37.60 -2.02 -11.25
N VAL A 996 -36.38 -1.82 -11.77
CA VAL A 996 -36.01 -0.70 -12.64
C VAL A 996 -35.61 -1.25 -14.02
N TYR A 997 -36.02 -0.57 -15.10
CA TYR A 997 -35.59 -0.93 -16.45
C TYR A 997 -34.14 -0.53 -16.70
N SER A 998 -33.36 -1.37 -17.36
CA SER A 998 -32.00 -1.06 -17.79
C SER A 998 -32.02 -0.41 -19.16
N THR A 999 -31.25 0.66 -19.34
CA THR A 999 -31.01 1.26 -20.65
C THR A 999 -30.14 0.31 -21.50
N GLN A 1000 -30.70 -0.20 -22.60
CA GLN A 1000 -30.09 -0.96 -23.70
C GLN A 1000 -28.84 -1.81 -23.34
N PRO A 1001 -29.02 -3.00 -22.77
CA PRO A 1001 -27.93 -3.80 -22.24
C PRO A 1001 -27.20 -4.62 -23.33
N SER A 1002 -25.95 -4.28 -23.65
CA SER A 1002 -25.04 -5.17 -24.41
C SER A 1002 -24.60 -6.36 -23.53
N GLY A 1003 -24.96 -7.59 -23.91
CA GLY A 1003 -24.75 -8.77 -23.07
C GLY A 1003 -25.12 -10.11 -23.70
N PHE A 1004 -25.25 -11.14 -22.87
CA PHE A 1004 -25.60 -12.51 -23.29
C PHE A 1004 -26.37 -13.24 -22.19
N TYR A 1005 -27.05 -14.32 -22.58
CA TYR A 1005 -27.80 -15.18 -21.67
C TYR A 1005 -26.89 -16.18 -20.96
N ILE A 1006 -27.23 -16.50 -19.71
CA ILE A 1006 -26.57 -17.52 -18.89
C ILE A 1006 -27.64 -18.39 -18.22
N ASN A 1007 -27.20 -19.55 -17.69
CA ASN A 1007 -28.05 -20.47 -16.93
C ASN A 1007 -29.28 -20.91 -17.76
N ASP A 1008 -29.02 -21.43 -18.96
CA ASP A 1008 -30.03 -21.94 -19.89
C ASP A 1008 -31.14 -20.92 -20.20
N ASN A 1009 -30.71 -19.72 -20.59
CA ASN A 1009 -31.58 -18.57 -20.90
C ASN A 1009 -32.46 -18.05 -19.76
N LYS A 1010 -32.24 -18.50 -18.51
CA LYS A 1010 -32.98 -18.04 -17.33
C LYS A 1010 -32.47 -16.71 -16.75
N ALA A 1011 -31.34 -16.21 -17.23
CA ALA A 1011 -30.73 -14.97 -16.76
C ALA A 1011 -29.98 -14.26 -17.88
N PHE A 1012 -29.97 -12.92 -17.84
CA PHE A 1012 -29.19 -12.09 -18.76
C PHE A 1012 -28.12 -11.29 -18.01
N VAL A 1013 -26.94 -11.15 -18.60
CA VAL A 1013 -25.82 -10.39 -18.02
C VAL A 1013 -25.17 -9.49 -19.05
N ASN A 1014 -24.76 -8.29 -18.63
CA ASN A 1014 -24.02 -7.38 -19.50
C ASN A 1014 -22.59 -7.88 -19.72
N ASN A 1015 -22.01 -7.52 -20.87
CA ASN A 1015 -20.62 -7.80 -21.21
C ASN A 1015 -19.64 -7.30 -20.15
N GLY A 1016 -18.62 -8.11 -19.89
CA GLY A 1016 -17.60 -7.82 -18.88
C GLY A 1016 -16.47 -6.96 -19.45
N SER A 1017 -15.26 -7.51 -19.51
CA SER A 1017 -14.08 -6.85 -20.06
C SER A 1017 -14.03 -7.02 -21.57
N MET A 1018 -13.91 -5.92 -22.31
CA MET A 1018 -13.40 -5.94 -23.69
C MET A 1018 -11.89 -6.20 -23.60
N VAL A 1019 -11.43 -7.26 -24.26
CA VAL A 1019 -10.04 -7.73 -24.21
C VAL A 1019 -9.20 -7.04 -25.28
N ARG A 1020 -9.77 -6.92 -26.48
CA ARG A 1020 -9.16 -6.26 -27.64
C ARG A 1020 -10.23 -5.74 -28.59
N LEU A 1021 -9.81 -4.93 -29.55
CA LEU A 1021 -10.59 -4.51 -30.70
C LEU A 1021 -9.91 -5.04 -31.97
N ASP A 1022 -10.61 -5.83 -32.77
CA ASP A 1022 -10.10 -6.27 -34.07
C ASP A 1022 -10.53 -5.24 -35.13
N VAL A 1023 -9.57 -4.77 -35.92
CA VAL A 1023 -9.77 -3.76 -36.98
C VAL A 1023 -9.74 -4.48 -38.32
N TYR A 1024 -10.77 -4.26 -39.12
CA TYR A 1024 -10.92 -4.79 -40.47
C TYR A 1024 -11.09 -3.65 -41.47
N GLN A 1025 -10.88 -3.95 -42.75
CA GLN A 1025 -11.11 -3.02 -43.84
C GLN A 1025 -11.81 -3.71 -45.01
N LYS A 1026 -12.60 -2.95 -45.77
CA LYS A 1026 -13.26 -3.40 -47.00
C LYS A 1026 -13.47 -2.20 -47.95
N PRO A 1027 -13.25 -2.35 -49.26
CA PRO A 1027 -13.56 -1.30 -50.22
C PRO A 1027 -15.09 -1.08 -50.32
N ASP A 1028 -15.51 0.18 -50.40
CA ASP A 1028 -16.88 0.56 -50.71
C ASP A 1028 -17.21 0.36 -52.20
N LYS A 1029 -18.45 0.66 -52.61
CA LYS A 1029 -18.89 0.55 -54.01
C LYS A 1029 -18.10 1.43 -54.99
N LYS A 1030 -17.34 2.42 -54.49
CA LYS A 1030 -16.49 3.34 -55.28
C LYS A 1030 -15.00 2.98 -55.15
N GLY A 1031 -14.66 1.85 -54.54
CA GLY A 1031 -13.28 1.40 -54.33
C GLY A 1031 -12.55 2.08 -53.17
N LYS A 1032 -13.22 2.94 -52.39
CA LYS A 1032 -12.61 3.61 -51.23
C LYS A 1032 -12.57 2.66 -50.04
N ILE A 1033 -11.43 2.54 -49.39
CA ILE A 1033 -11.28 1.71 -48.20
C ILE A 1033 -12.08 2.28 -47.01
N GLU A 1034 -12.99 1.47 -46.46
CA GLU A 1034 -13.68 1.72 -45.20
C GLU A 1034 -13.16 0.78 -44.10
N HIS A 1035 -13.12 1.28 -42.86
CA HIS A 1035 -12.63 0.54 -41.69
C HIS A 1035 -13.77 0.13 -40.75
N PHE A 1036 -13.69 -1.10 -40.25
CA PHE A 1036 -14.70 -1.74 -39.41
C PHE A 1036 -14.08 -2.29 -38.13
N PHE A 1037 -14.88 -2.32 -37.06
CA PHE A 1037 -14.38 -2.65 -35.72
C PHE A 1037 -15.21 -3.75 -35.08
N VAL A 1038 -14.51 -4.80 -34.63
CA VAL A 1038 -15.10 -5.94 -33.93
C VAL A 1038 -14.61 -5.94 -32.49
N PRO A 1039 -15.44 -5.51 -31.51
CA PRO A 1039 -15.08 -5.57 -30.10
C PRO A 1039 -15.08 -7.01 -29.60
N VAL A 1040 -13.95 -7.46 -29.06
CA VAL A 1040 -13.78 -8.83 -28.56
C VAL A 1040 -13.82 -8.83 -27.03
N TYR A 1041 -14.82 -9.51 -26.46
CA TYR A 1041 -15.02 -9.61 -25.02
C TYR A 1041 -14.42 -10.89 -24.42
N ALA A 1042 -14.09 -10.85 -23.13
CA ALA A 1042 -13.43 -11.96 -22.44
C ALA A 1042 -14.21 -13.28 -22.47
N HIS A 1043 -15.55 -13.24 -22.53
CA HIS A 1043 -16.36 -14.46 -22.63
C HIS A 1043 -16.29 -15.11 -24.01
N GLN A 1044 -15.85 -14.39 -25.05
CA GLN A 1044 -15.73 -14.90 -26.43
C GLN A 1044 -14.36 -15.51 -26.71
N VAL A 1045 -13.39 -15.32 -25.82
CA VAL A 1045 -12.02 -15.82 -25.97
C VAL A 1045 -11.86 -17.18 -25.26
N GLY A 1046 -11.36 -18.20 -25.96
CA GLY A 1046 -11.07 -19.51 -25.38
C GLY A 1046 -10.85 -20.61 -26.44
N LYS A 1047 -10.36 -21.78 -26.01
CA LYS A 1047 -10.29 -22.96 -26.88
C LYS A 1047 -11.71 -23.34 -27.33
N ASN A 1048 -11.89 -23.64 -28.61
CA ASN A 1048 -13.15 -24.08 -29.24
C ASN A 1048 -14.27 -23.01 -29.27
N LYS A 1049 -13.93 -21.72 -29.21
CA LYS A 1049 -14.89 -20.64 -29.50
C LYS A 1049 -14.65 -20.06 -30.89
N PRO A 1050 -15.71 -19.82 -31.68
CA PRO A 1050 -15.56 -19.15 -32.98
C PRO A 1050 -15.01 -17.74 -32.77
N ALA A 1051 -14.28 -17.24 -33.77
CA ALA A 1051 -13.81 -15.87 -33.77
C ALA A 1051 -15.02 -14.91 -33.73
N PRO A 1052 -15.02 -13.86 -32.89
CA PRO A 1052 -16.06 -12.85 -32.96
C PRO A 1052 -16.03 -12.16 -34.31
N THR A 1053 -17.19 -12.03 -34.94
CA THR A 1053 -17.36 -11.40 -36.26
C THR A 1053 -18.19 -10.11 -36.21
N LYS A 1054 -18.98 -9.92 -35.14
CA LYS A 1054 -19.95 -8.83 -35.06
C LYS A 1054 -19.32 -7.45 -35.05
N ILE A 1055 -19.69 -6.63 -36.02
CA ILE A 1055 -19.21 -5.25 -36.18
C ILE A 1055 -20.05 -4.32 -35.31
N LEU A 1056 -19.40 -3.45 -34.53
CA LEU A 1056 -20.09 -2.43 -33.72
C LEU A 1056 -19.41 -1.06 -33.84
N PRO A 1057 -20.16 0.05 -34.00
CA PRO A 1057 -21.61 0.10 -34.17
C PRO A 1057 -22.04 -0.59 -35.49
N THR A 1058 -23.25 -1.15 -35.51
CA THR A 1058 -23.73 -1.91 -36.67
C THR A 1058 -23.85 -1.00 -37.90
N PRO A 1059 -23.11 -1.27 -38.99
CA PRO A 1059 -23.21 -0.48 -40.22
C PRO A 1059 -24.48 -0.87 -41.01
N LYS A 1060 -24.84 -0.04 -42.01
CA LYS A 1060 -25.94 -0.37 -42.92
C LYS A 1060 -25.47 -1.42 -43.94
N GLY A 1061 -26.22 -2.52 -44.08
CA GLY A 1061 -26.03 -3.52 -45.14
C GLY A 1061 -25.30 -4.80 -44.72
N PHE A 1062 -24.58 -4.83 -43.60
CA PHE A 1062 -23.95 -6.03 -43.06
C PHE A 1062 -23.78 -5.92 -41.54
N THR A 1063 -23.75 -7.05 -40.84
CA THR A 1063 -23.68 -7.10 -39.36
C THR A 1063 -22.39 -7.73 -38.84
N ASP A 1064 -21.74 -8.54 -39.66
CA ASP A 1064 -20.62 -9.39 -39.31
C ASP A 1064 -19.53 -9.27 -40.38
N VAL A 1065 -18.27 -9.47 -39.98
CA VAL A 1065 -17.19 -9.67 -40.96
C VAL A 1065 -17.27 -11.07 -41.55
N ASP A 1066 -17.09 -11.14 -42.87
CA ASP A 1066 -16.98 -12.36 -43.67
C ASP A 1066 -15.63 -12.37 -44.42
N GLU A 1067 -15.46 -13.29 -45.37
CA GLU A 1067 -14.23 -13.48 -46.15
C GLU A 1067 -13.88 -12.27 -47.04
N THR A 1068 -14.83 -11.36 -47.28
CA THR A 1068 -14.60 -10.14 -48.09
C THR A 1068 -13.90 -9.01 -47.31
N PHE A 1069 -13.71 -9.18 -46.00
CA PHE A 1069 -13.03 -8.21 -45.14
C PHE A 1069 -11.57 -8.62 -44.90
N THR A 1070 -10.66 -7.66 -45.02
CA THR A 1070 -9.25 -7.87 -44.68
C THR A 1070 -8.98 -7.41 -43.25
N LYS A 1071 -8.42 -8.28 -42.41
CA LYS A 1071 -8.01 -7.90 -41.05
C LYS A 1071 -6.76 -7.04 -41.08
N VAL A 1072 -6.83 -5.85 -40.50
CA VAL A 1072 -5.71 -4.90 -40.41
C VAL A 1072 -4.85 -5.19 -39.19
N CYS A 1073 -5.44 -5.17 -37.99
CA CYS A 1073 -4.71 -5.44 -36.75
C CYS A 1073 -5.65 -5.80 -35.59
N SER A 1074 -5.04 -6.13 -34.44
CA SER A 1074 -5.72 -6.26 -33.15
C SER A 1074 -5.15 -5.24 -32.18
N LEU A 1075 -6.01 -4.41 -31.59
CA LEU A 1075 -5.66 -3.37 -30.64
C LEU A 1075 -6.00 -3.79 -29.21
N TYR A 1076 -4.98 -3.79 -28.35
CA TYR A 1076 -5.10 -3.99 -26.92
C TYR A 1076 -4.84 -2.67 -26.18
N PRO A 1077 -5.33 -2.51 -24.93
CA PRO A 1077 -5.07 -1.29 -24.18
C PRO A 1077 -3.57 -0.98 -24.08
N ASN A 1078 -3.23 0.29 -24.35
CA ASN A 1078 -1.86 0.82 -24.51
C ASN A 1078 -1.06 0.28 -25.72
N ASP A 1079 -1.71 -0.31 -26.74
CA ASP A 1079 -1.09 -0.37 -28.07
C ASP A 1079 -1.15 1.03 -28.70
N TYR A 1080 -0.10 1.42 -29.42
CA TYR A 1080 -0.05 2.73 -30.10
C TYR A 1080 -0.60 2.59 -31.51
N VAL A 1081 -1.44 3.54 -31.93
CA VAL A 1081 -2.15 3.50 -33.21
C VAL A 1081 -2.15 4.87 -33.87
N ARG A 1082 -2.08 4.88 -35.20
CA ARG A 1082 -2.22 6.05 -36.07
C ARG A 1082 -3.40 5.91 -37.00
N PHE A 1083 -4.13 7.00 -37.19
CA PHE A 1083 -5.19 7.16 -38.17
C PHE A 1083 -4.74 8.21 -39.18
N TYR A 1084 -4.58 7.79 -40.42
CA TYR A 1084 -4.28 8.68 -41.54
C TYR A 1084 -5.60 9.21 -42.10
N LEU A 1085 -5.89 10.48 -41.88
CA LEU A 1085 -7.04 11.19 -42.43
C LEU A 1085 -6.56 12.11 -43.55
N LYS A 1086 -7.48 12.56 -44.43
CA LYS A 1086 -7.14 13.32 -45.64
C LYS A 1086 -6.18 14.50 -45.41
N ASN A 1087 -6.34 15.21 -44.29
CA ASN A 1087 -5.57 16.42 -43.96
C ASN A 1087 -4.85 16.36 -42.60
N GLU A 1088 -4.95 15.26 -41.85
CA GLU A 1088 -4.37 15.18 -40.50
C GLU A 1088 -4.08 13.74 -40.09
N ILE A 1089 -3.20 13.56 -39.10
CA ILE A 1089 -2.96 12.28 -38.45
C ILE A 1089 -3.45 12.36 -37.02
N ARG A 1090 -4.31 11.40 -36.61
CA ARG A 1090 -4.70 11.24 -35.21
C ARG A 1090 -4.01 10.02 -34.63
N GLU A 1091 -3.28 10.19 -33.54
CA GLU A 1091 -2.48 9.13 -32.97
C GLU A 1091 -2.47 9.10 -31.45
N GLY A 1092 -2.09 7.95 -30.90
CA GLY A 1092 -1.92 7.79 -29.47
C GLY A 1092 -2.07 6.34 -29.02
N TYR A 1093 -1.96 6.15 -27.71
CA TYR A 1093 -2.17 4.86 -27.06
C TYR A 1093 -3.66 4.55 -26.93
N TYR A 1094 -4.10 3.42 -27.48
CA TYR A 1094 -5.49 2.96 -27.40
C TYR A 1094 -5.93 2.73 -25.95
N ILE A 1095 -7.00 3.41 -25.51
CA ILE A 1095 -7.55 3.30 -24.16
C ILE A 1095 -8.84 2.48 -24.14
N LYS A 1096 -9.84 2.89 -24.93
CA LYS A 1096 -11.14 2.22 -25.02
C LYS A 1096 -11.85 2.57 -26.33
N TYR A 1097 -12.83 1.75 -26.67
CA TYR A 1097 -13.70 1.91 -27.82
C TYR A 1097 -15.16 2.09 -27.38
N ASN A 1098 -15.85 3.07 -27.95
CA ASN A 1098 -17.27 3.29 -27.70
C ASN A 1098 -18.11 2.60 -28.78
N ILE A 1099 -18.74 1.48 -28.41
CA ILE A 1099 -19.54 0.66 -29.33
C ILE A 1099 -20.81 1.37 -29.85
N ALA A 1100 -21.27 2.43 -29.20
CA ALA A 1100 -22.50 3.13 -29.58
C ALA A 1100 -22.29 4.08 -30.76
N ASN A 1101 -21.12 4.72 -30.84
CA ASN A 1101 -20.81 5.74 -31.85
C ASN A 1101 -19.52 5.50 -32.62
N GLY A 1102 -18.79 4.42 -32.34
CA GLY A 1102 -17.56 4.05 -33.03
C GLY A 1102 -16.34 4.90 -32.69
N ALA A 1103 -16.40 5.72 -31.64
CA ALA A 1103 -15.28 6.55 -31.22
C ALA A 1103 -14.20 5.72 -30.51
N MET A 1104 -12.97 5.81 -30.99
CA MET A 1104 -11.78 5.30 -30.32
C MET A 1104 -11.14 6.41 -29.48
N GLN A 1105 -10.86 6.12 -28.21
CA GLN A 1105 -10.17 7.06 -27.32
C GLN A 1105 -8.69 6.74 -27.28
N LEU A 1106 -7.88 7.68 -27.75
CA LEU A 1106 -6.43 7.61 -27.79
C LEU A 1106 -5.83 8.57 -26.76
N LEU A 1107 -4.76 8.14 -26.12
CA LEU A 1107 -3.99 8.96 -25.19
C LEU A 1107 -2.68 9.38 -25.85
N PRO A 1108 -2.39 10.69 -25.99
CA PRO A 1108 -1.09 11.17 -26.45
C PRO A 1108 0.06 10.58 -25.64
N ASN A 1109 1.24 10.40 -26.24
CA ASN A 1109 2.36 9.74 -25.55
C ASN A 1109 2.78 10.50 -24.28
N TYR A 1110 2.90 11.83 -24.35
CA TYR A 1110 3.33 12.73 -23.28
C TYR A 1110 2.28 12.96 -22.18
N ALA A 1111 1.01 12.60 -22.40
CA ALA A 1111 -0.09 12.97 -21.51
C ALA A 1111 0.09 12.49 -20.05
N PRO A 1112 -0.19 13.33 -19.04
CA PRO A 1112 0.09 13.05 -17.62
C PRO A 1112 -0.79 11.94 -17.03
N GLY A 1113 -1.98 11.71 -17.60
CA GLY A 1113 -2.93 10.75 -17.08
C GLY A 1113 -4.08 10.46 -18.05
N LYS A 1114 -5.03 9.62 -17.61
CA LYS A 1114 -6.20 9.25 -18.40
C LYS A 1114 -7.39 10.16 -18.09
N ASN A 1115 -7.24 11.47 -18.31
CA ASN A 1115 -8.37 12.41 -18.15
C ASN A 1115 -9.16 12.49 -19.46
N GLN A 1116 -10.49 12.60 -19.39
CA GLN A 1116 -11.33 12.66 -20.59
C GLN A 1116 -10.97 13.84 -21.48
N ASP A 1117 -10.61 14.98 -20.88
CA ASP A 1117 -10.25 16.21 -21.59
C ASP A 1117 -8.94 16.08 -22.39
N THR A 1118 -8.13 15.05 -22.11
CA THR A 1118 -6.84 14.80 -22.77
C THR A 1118 -6.91 13.76 -23.89
N PHE A 1119 -8.08 13.14 -24.12
CA PHE A 1119 -8.21 12.06 -25.11
C PHE A 1119 -8.42 12.61 -26.51
N VAL A 1120 -7.59 12.13 -27.44
CA VAL A 1120 -7.84 12.30 -28.87
C VAL A 1120 -8.92 11.30 -29.27
N GLN A 1121 -10.04 11.79 -29.80
CA GLN A 1121 -11.08 10.94 -30.38
C GLN A 1121 -10.72 10.62 -31.83
N ALA A 1122 -10.69 9.34 -32.20
CA ALA A 1122 -10.46 8.89 -33.57
C ALA A 1122 -11.63 8.04 -34.07
N TYR A 1123 -11.97 8.20 -35.35
CA TYR A 1123 -13.10 7.51 -36.00
C TYR A 1123 -12.61 6.83 -37.28
N GLY A 1124 -12.92 5.55 -37.46
CA GLY A 1124 -12.47 4.79 -38.63
C GLY A 1124 -13.15 5.17 -39.96
N LYS A 1125 -14.36 5.74 -39.91
CA LYS A 1125 -15.19 5.98 -41.11
C LYS A 1125 -14.49 6.82 -42.20
N ASN A 1126 -13.63 7.76 -41.82
CA ASN A 1126 -12.94 8.66 -42.74
C ASN A 1126 -11.43 8.39 -42.84
N ALA A 1127 -10.93 7.33 -42.19
CA ALA A 1127 -9.52 6.97 -42.21
C ALA A 1127 -9.13 6.35 -43.56
N GLN A 1128 -8.08 6.89 -44.19
CA GLN A 1128 -7.45 6.31 -45.37
C GLN A 1128 -6.64 5.07 -45.00
N ALA A 1129 -5.99 5.08 -43.83
CA ALA A 1129 -5.29 3.93 -43.26
C ALA A 1129 -5.30 3.98 -41.73
N ILE A 1130 -5.25 2.81 -41.10
CA ILE A 1130 -5.06 2.64 -39.66
C ILE A 1130 -3.87 1.72 -39.42
N GLU A 1131 -2.88 2.19 -38.67
CA GLU A 1131 -1.65 1.43 -38.39
C GLU A 1131 -1.40 1.26 -36.90
N ARG A 1132 -1.02 0.04 -36.48
CA ARG A 1132 -0.62 -0.26 -35.09
C ARG A 1132 0.91 -0.35 -35.00
N TYR A 1133 1.47 0.29 -33.99
CA TYR A 1133 2.91 0.31 -33.71
C TYR A 1133 3.26 -0.50 -32.46
N ASP A 1134 4.23 -1.40 -32.58
CA ASP A 1134 4.84 -2.12 -31.47
C ASP A 1134 6.04 -1.33 -30.95
N LEU A 1135 5.88 -0.68 -29.79
CA LEU A 1135 6.90 0.20 -29.22
C LEU A 1135 7.84 -0.54 -28.26
N SER A 1136 9.14 -0.22 -28.35
CA SER A 1136 10.18 -0.75 -27.48
C SER A 1136 10.02 -0.24 -26.03
N ILE A 1137 10.78 -0.82 -25.11
CA ILE A 1137 10.81 -0.38 -23.70
C ILE A 1137 11.28 1.07 -23.58
N LEU A 1138 12.21 1.50 -24.45
CA LEU A 1138 12.76 2.86 -24.46
C LEU A 1138 11.91 3.82 -25.32
N GLY A 1139 11.06 3.31 -26.21
CA GLY A 1139 10.25 4.11 -27.14
C GLY A 1139 11.02 4.59 -28.37
N ASP A 1140 12.26 4.15 -28.53
CA ASP A 1140 13.23 4.61 -29.54
C ASP A 1140 13.02 4.02 -30.95
N ASN A 1141 12.18 3.00 -31.08
CA ASN A 1141 11.78 2.43 -32.37
C ASN A 1141 10.56 3.13 -32.99
N TYR A 1142 10.08 4.22 -32.38
CA TYR A 1142 9.03 5.05 -32.95
C TYR A 1142 9.47 5.69 -34.28
N ARG A 1143 8.59 5.65 -35.28
CA ARG A 1143 8.83 6.22 -36.60
C ARG A 1143 8.32 7.66 -36.64
N TRP A 1144 9.23 8.60 -36.41
CA TRP A 1144 8.98 10.03 -36.61
C TRP A 1144 8.68 10.31 -38.09
N LEU A 1145 7.74 11.23 -38.33
CA LEU A 1145 7.30 11.65 -39.66
C LEU A 1145 8.02 12.92 -40.09
#